data_AF-A0A8J6EW66-F1
#
_entry.id   AF-A0A8J6EW66-F1
#
_cell.length_a   1.000
_cell.length_b   1.000
_cell.length_c   1.000
_cell.angle_alpha   90.00
_cell.angle_beta   90.00
_cell.angle_gamma   90.00
#
_symmetry.space_group_name_H-M   'P 1'
#
loop_
_entity.id
_entity.type
_entity.pdbx_description
1 polymer ?
#
loop_
_entity_poly.entity_id
_entity_poly.type
_entity_poly.pdbx_seq_one_letter_code
_entity_poly.pdbx_strand_id
1 'polypeptide(L)'
;MKKEVTAVVENDLHSQMTDYEMDLDEFRDLQVESWSKFYTCCLQYQDELSRPLALMVHPYSSMVCLLRKGFLSFLAPCSLMDHLYLLPAKHLLTEDESVISDDVDLASDTIYLMQCLRMIGDSITIDMAYMIERACCRQEPPEKVAEQVLEELIANDVENLMEDINNKLQDIRNPLSAIANLLREMDYETSMEMDQTVEPSQPLNVRMNLANLYGSTTAAGIVCQAVCKISLTRFMICRALLLLEQHLLRMGDMAFAGENQLLQLQLEHIPRTVNMLLSYYVIRWSSQCVASAIPLDTLDSNLQHLSVLELSDSKTCTPVNKYTSGPQTIVELFFQDVARKRLSQIFARYGAAQTPSPLSWTQLITDITIYLLQHLWPGNPDFLFPQCLMRSCQYTQLQEYVCLLQPWCQVSAGSCLFMLGQCYLVTGEGHKALDCFSKAANEVEREDFLEKLIHVEEEDSACSARLQYYNKVLRLLEGAGLPELVIDLATLALTEAADDLKSQATLRTRIFKYYLDLGHNSQAYDALTLIPDHSRQLDCLRQLVIILCERSQLQDLVNFPYVNLQSEVVNIIEARARAVDLMTHNYYELLYAFHIHRHNYRKAGTVMFEYGMRLGREVRTLVGLQKQVNAYLACLNCLRLIRPEYAWIVQPAPGAVCERSGTSPKRNHEGESVPIPSGCQVEILELRDLEKEYILSHSRLTMAKHNNAAAVTVNASAEDMVPLLVQAGLFDAAISLCQTFKLSFIPVFEGLAYKCITLQNGSDATQADGWKWLAENQQSSVVTTKESSATDEAWRLLTFYLEKYPSQNLQYHRCVIDKLLSHGIPLPSWLSIIYKKEDAAQLLRLYLKYDLLAEAAELVLEYVDAVMGKGHENFGIERPLSAVSPLVWLPYTPIDHLLKTLRDNSNSQLNKDLLEILTDKLDEYFTVLGSTTTHFLSLHRN
;
A
#
# COMPACT_ATOMS: atom_id res chain seq x y z
N MET A 1 17.10 40.93 2.98
CA MET A 1 18.40 41.57 3.25
C MET A 1 19.57 40.95 2.48
N LYS A 2 20.22 39.84 2.89
CA LYS A 2 21.43 39.33 2.17
C LYS A 2 21.22 39.18 0.65
N LYS A 3 20.11 38.53 0.24
CA LYS A 3 19.74 38.35 -1.18
C LYS A 3 19.44 39.66 -1.91
N GLU A 4 18.90 40.66 -1.21
CA GLU A 4 18.59 41.96 -1.82
C GLU A 4 19.87 42.76 -2.02
N VAL A 5 20.81 42.72 -1.06
CA VAL A 5 22.12 43.34 -1.20
C VAL A 5 22.89 42.72 -2.35
N THR A 6 22.95 41.38 -2.44
CA THR A 6 23.63 40.71 -3.56
C THR A 6 22.99 41.08 -4.88
N ALA A 7 21.66 41.09 -4.99
CA ALA A 7 20.97 41.48 -6.21
C ALA A 7 21.22 42.94 -6.61
N VAL A 8 21.31 43.86 -5.64
CA VAL A 8 21.60 45.28 -5.93
C VAL A 8 23.04 45.46 -6.42
N VAL A 9 24.01 44.81 -5.77
CA VAL A 9 25.43 44.86 -6.20
C VAL A 9 25.59 44.18 -7.56
N GLU A 10 24.94 43.04 -7.79
CA GLU A 10 24.91 42.38 -9.10
C GLU A 10 24.29 43.27 -10.17
N ASN A 11 23.17 43.95 -9.90
CA ASN A 11 22.59 44.89 -10.87
C ASN A 11 23.53 46.06 -11.20
N ASP A 12 24.25 46.58 -10.20
CA ASP A 12 25.26 47.63 -10.41
C ASP A 12 26.42 47.10 -11.27
N LEU A 13 26.89 45.87 -11.01
CA LEU A 13 27.89 45.19 -11.83
C LEU A 13 27.44 45.02 -13.28
N HIS A 14 26.22 44.52 -13.51
CA HIS A 14 25.68 44.35 -14.87
C HIS A 14 25.54 45.69 -15.60
N SER A 15 25.30 46.80 -14.89
CA SER A 15 25.21 48.12 -15.52
C SER A 15 26.56 48.69 -15.96
N GLN A 16 27.66 48.21 -15.37
CA GLN A 16 29.03 48.63 -15.67
C GLN A 16 29.68 47.77 -16.76
N MET A 17 29.09 46.61 -17.08
CA MET A 17 29.49 45.80 -18.23
C MET A 17 29.06 46.47 -19.54
N THR A 18 30.04 46.93 -20.31
CA THR A 18 29.80 47.61 -21.60
C THR A 18 30.04 46.70 -22.81
N ASP A 19 30.81 45.61 -22.65
CA ASP A 19 31.16 44.66 -23.71
C ASP A 19 30.58 43.25 -23.45
N TYR A 20 30.23 42.53 -24.54
CA TYR A 20 29.64 41.19 -24.49
C TYR A 20 30.65 40.07 -24.16
N GLU A 21 31.97 40.34 -24.27
CA GLU A 21 33.06 39.43 -23.91
C GLU A 21 34.07 40.20 -23.04
N MET A 22 34.07 39.96 -21.73
CA MET A 22 35.05 40.51 -20.78
C MET A 22 36.02 39.42 -20.33
N ASP A 23 37.29 39.78 -20.12
CA ASP A 23 38.26 38.90 -19.49
C ASP A 23 37.88 38.62 -18.02
N LEU A 24 38.14 37.39 -17.56
CA LEU A 24 37.76 36.95 -16.21
C LEU A 24 38.43 37.78 -15.10
N ASP A 25 39.64 38.27 -15.34
CA ASP A 25 40.38 39.11 -14.39
C ASP A 25 39.78 40.51 -14.28
N GLU A 26 39.39 41.12 -15.41
CA GLU A 26 38.69 42.41 -15.43
C GLU A 26 37.34 42.32 -14.74
N PHE A 27 36.60 41.22 -14.95
CA PHE A 27 35.34 40.99 -14.24
C PHE A 27 35.54 40.82 -12.72
N ARG A 28 36.60 40.12 -12.29
CA ARG A 28 36.94 39.97 -10.87
C ARG A 28 37.27 41.31 -10.23
N ASP A 29 38.06 42.14 -10.89
CA ASP A 29 38.44 43.46 -10.38
C ASP A 29 37.20 44.36 -10.22
N LEU A 30 36.30 44.32 -11.20
CA LEU A 30 35.04 45.07 -11.17
C LEU A 30 34.12 44.57 -10.04
N GLN A 31 34.07 43.26 -9.78
CA GLN A 31 33.42 42.69 -8.60
C GLN A 31 34.00 43.23 -7.30
N VAL A 32 35.32 43.18 -7.13
CA VAL A 32 36.01 43.69 -5.92
C VAL A 32 35.73 45.18 -5.73
N GLU A 33 35.74 45.97 -6.80
CA GLU A 33 35.44 47.40 -6.75
C GLU A 33 33.99 47.66 -6.29
N SER A 34 33.00 46.96 -6.85
CA SER A 34 31.59 47.12 -6.44
C SER A 34 31.34 46.73 -4.98
N TRP A 35 31.89 45.60 -4.53
CA TRP A 35 31.74 45.12 -3.16
C TRP A 35 32.50 45.99 -2.17
N SER A 36 33.69 46.50 -2.53
CA SER A 36 34.45 47.43 -1.69
C SER A 36 33.75 48.79 -1.54
N LYS A 37 33.12 49.31 -2.61
CA LYS A 37 32.25 50.50 -2.54
C LYS A 37 31.08 50.29 -1.57
N PHE A 38 30.37 49.17 -1.70
CA PHE A 38 29.27 48.85 -0.78
C PHE A 38 29.75 48.71 0.68
N TYR A 39 30.86 48.01 0.89
CA TYR A 39 31.46 47.80 2.21
C TYR A 39 31.91 49.10 2.87
N THR A 40 32.59 49.98 2.12
CA THR A 40 33.02 51.30 2.62
C THR A 40 31.84 52.18 2.99
N CYS A 41 30.74 52.15 2.21
CA CYS A 41 29.51 52.85 2.58
C CYS A 41 28.93 52.30 3.89
N CYS A 42 28.87 50.98 4.05
CA CYS A 42 28.40 50.36 5.29
C CYS A 42 29.27 50.75 6.49
N LEU A 43 30.59 50.75 6.34
CA LEU A 43 31.52 51.20 7.38
C LEU A 43 31.29 52.65 7.77
N GLN A 44 31.13 53.57 6.80
CA GLN A 44 30.85 54.97 7.10
C GLN A 44 29.57 55.15 7.92
N TYR A 45 28.50 54.40 7.60
CA TYR A 45 27.29 54.40 8.41
C TYR A 45 27.51 53.79 9.80
N GLN A 46 28.26 52.70 9.91
CA GLN A 46 28.59 52.07 11.19
C GLN A 46 29.45 52.99 12.08
N ASP A 47 30.38 53.74 11.51
CA ASP A 47 31.23 54.71 12.20
C ASP A 47 30.39 55.87 12.78
N GLU A 48 29.43 56.38 12.02
CA GLU A 48 28.49 57.39 12.53
C GLU A 48 27.62 56.85 13.68
N LEU A 49 27.19 55.59 13.60
CA LEU A 49 26.41 54.91 14.64
C LEU A 49 27.25 54.52 15.86
N SER A 50 28.57 54.35 15.71
CA SER A 50 29.49 53.95 16.78
C SER A 50 29.89 55.10 17.71
N ARG A 51 29.53 56.35 17.38
CA ARG A 51 29.83 57.53 18.20
C ARG A 51 29.29 57.37 19.64
N PRO A 52 30.16 57.47 20.67
CA PRO A 52 29.75 57.32 22.07
C PRO A 52 28.91 58.53 22.52
N LEU A 53 27.83 58.25 23.24
CA LEU A 53 26.91 59.25 23.78
C LEU A 53 27.03 59.38 25.31
N ALA A 54 27.03 58.25 26.01
CA ALA A 54 27.06 58.21 27.47
C ALA A 54 27.65 56.90 28.00
N LEU A 55 28.14 56.94 29.23
CA LEU A 55 28.55 55.75 29.99
C LEU A 55 27.61 55.61 31.18
N MET A 56 26.99 54.44 31.31
CA MET A 56 26.07 54.10 32.39
C MET A 56 26.66 52.96 33.23
N VAL A 57 26.69 53.14 34.54
CA VAL A 57 27.09 52.09 35.48
C VAL A 57 25.88 51.68 36.30
N HIS A 58 25.51 50.41 36.25
CA HIS A 58 24.41 49.91 37.04
C HIS A 58 24.87 49.68 38.51
N PRO A 59 24.26 50.34 39.50
CA PRO A 59 24.79 50.40 40.86
C PRO A 59 24.79 49.07 41.61
N TYR A 60 23.95 48.10 41.21
CA TYR A 60 23.82 46.81 41.92
C TYR A 60 24.58 45.66 41.27
N SER A 61 24.93 45.76 39.98
CA SER A 61 25.63 44.70 39.25
C SER A 61 27.04 45.11 38.83
N SER A 62 27.43 46.38 39.02
CA SER A 62 28.67 46.96 38.50
C SER A 62 28.81 46.79 36.98
N MET A 63 27.69 46.60 36.27
CA MET A 63 27.67 46.48 34.81
C MET A 63 27.92 47.86 34.21
N VAL A 64 28.94 47.97 33.37
CA VAL A 64 29.26 49.19 32.64
C VAL A 64 28.77 49.07 31.21
N CYS A 65 27.83 49.93 30.84
CA CYS A 65 27.28 50.05 29.49
C CYS A 65 27.74 51.36 28.86
N LEU A 66 28.37 51.27 27.69
CA LEU A 66 28.66 52.40 26.82
C LEU A 66 27.52 52.53 25.79
N LEU A 67 26.73 53.57 25.94
CA LEU A 67 25.68 53.94 25.01
C LEU A 67 26.29 54.67 23.81
N ARG A 68 26.12 54.10 22.61
CA ARG A 68 26.48 54.73 21.33
C ARG A 68 25.20 55.10 20.57
N LYS A 69 25.30 55.90 19.52
CA LYS A 69 24.12 56.34 18.73
C LYS A 69 23.27 55.19 18.20
N GLY A 70 23.89 54.12 17.71
CA GLY A 70 23.20 52.95 17.15
C GLY A 70 23.47 51.62 17.86
N PHE A 71 24.37 51.60 18.85
CA PHE A 71 24.83 50.35 19.49
C PHE A 71 24.86 50.46 21.01
N LEU A 72 24.68 49.33 21.67
CA LEU A 72 24.95 49.15 23.10
C LEU A 72 26.22 48.32 23.24
N SER A 73 27.23 48.86 23.91
CA SER A 73 28.48 48.14 24.18
C SER A 73 28.63 47.91 25.67
N PHE A 74 29.06 46.72 26.07
CA PHE A 74 29.26 46.35 27.47
C PHE A 74 30.73 46.03 27.72
N LEU A 75 31.25 46.46 28.86
CA LEU A 75 32.60 46.09 29.26
C LEU A 75 32.56 44.67 29.83
N ALA A 76 33.42 43.81 29.28
CA ALA A 76 33.65 42.45 29.73
C ALA A 76 35.15 42.28 30.01
N PRO A 77 35.54 41.53 31.05
CA PRO A 77 36.94 41.21 31.30
C PRO A 77 37.51 40.36 30.17
N CYS A 78 38.80 40.55 29.88
CA CYS A 78 39.52 39.76 28.91
C CYS A 78 40.24 38.61 29.63
N SER A 79 40.30 37.42 29.03
CA SER A 79 41.12 36.34 29.59
C SER A 79 42.60 36.71 29.51
N LEU A 80 43.42 36.18 30.43
CA LEU A 80 44.83 36.53 30.53
C LEU A 80 45.60 36.27 29.24
N MET A 81 45.39 35.09 28.62
CA MET A 81 46.07 34.72 27.37
C MET A 81 45.65 35.60 26.19
N ASP A 82 44.35 35.97 26.13
CA ASP A 82 43.87 36.90 25.10
C ASP A 82 44.46 38.31 25.31
N HIS A 83 44.59 38.76 26.56
CA HIS A 83 45.18 40.05 26.91
C HIS A 83 46.65 40.12 26.48
N LEU A 84 47.45 39.09 26.79
CA LEU A 84 48.86 39.00 26.41
C LEU A 84 49.06 39.05 24.89
N TYR A 85 48.20 38.38 24.12
CA TYR A 85 48.29 38.40 22.66
C TYR A 85 47.88 39.76 22.04
N LEU A 86 46.85 40.41 22.59
CA LEU A 86 46.34 41.68 22.07
C LEU A 86 47.22 42.89 22.44
N LEU A 87 47.94 42.82 23.57
CA LEU A 87 48.82 43.88 24.08
C LEU A 87 49.96 44.22 23.12
N PRO A 88 50.19 45.51 22.75
CA PRO A 88 51.34 45.93 21.95
C PRO A 88 52.67 45.41 22.52
N ALA A 89 53.60 45.01 21.65
CA ALA A 89 54.89 44.42 22.05
C ALA A 89 55.68 45.25 23.09
N LYS A 90 55.50 46.59 23.09
CA LYS A 90 56.12 47.52 24.04
C LYS A 90 55.63 47.38 25.49
N HIS A 91 54.44 46.81 25.69
CA HIS A 91 53.77 46.70 26.99
C HIS A 91 53.73 45.27 27.54
N LEU A 92 54.16 44.26 26.77
CA LEU A 92 54.21 42.87 27.24
C LEU A 92 55.24 42.66 28.36
N LEU A 93 56.38 43.35 28.31
CA LEU A 93 57.46 43.21 29.29
C LEU A 93 57.21 43.96 30.61
N THR A 94 56.08 44.69 30.71
CA THR A 94 55.72 45.48 31.90
C THR A 94 54.63 44.84 32.76
N GLU A 95 54.09 43.69 32.35
CA GLU A 95 53.08 42.96 33.10
C GLU A 95 53.69 42.18 34.27
N ASP A 96 52.93 42.05 35.36
CA ASP A 96 53.38 41.36 36.57
C ASP A 96 53.44 39.84 36.34
N GLU A 97 54.66 39.27 36.33
CA GLU A 97 54.92 37.83 36.09
C GLU A 97 54.14 36.91 37.05
N SER A 98 53.81 37.39 38.26
CA SER A 98 53.03 36.65 39.26
C SER A 98 51.58 36.36 38.87
N VAL A 99 51.03 37.06 37.88
CA VAL A 99 49.64 36.85 37.42
C VAL A 99 49.54 35.66 36.45
N ILE A 100 50.67 35.26 35.85
CA ILE A 100 50.72 34.26 34.76
C ILE A 100 50.98 32.85 35.29
N SER A 101 51.89 32.72 36.25
CA SER A 101 52.24 31.45 36.89
C SER A 101 52.90 31.71 38.24
N ASP A 102 52.76 30.77 39.18
CA ASP A 102 53.51 30.77 40.43
C ASP A 102 55.03 30.59 40.20
N ASP A 103 55.40 30.03 39.03
CA ASP A 103 56.77 29.90 38.57
C ASP A 103 57.18 31.08 37.67
N VAL A 104 58.09 31.91 38.16
CA VAL A 104 58.62 33.11 37.49
C VAL A 104 59.31 32.78 36.17
N ASP A 105 60.00 31.63 36.11
CA ASP A 105 60.69 31.21 34.90
C ASP A 105 59.68 30.79 33.82
N LEU A 106 58.58 30.12 34.20
CA LEU A 106 57.50 29.79 33.27
C LEU A 106 56.73 31.04 32.82
N ALA A 107 56.48 31.99 33.72
CA ALA A 107 55.80 33.24 33.39
C ALA A 107 56.61 34.05 32.35
N SER A 108 57.91 34.23 32.58
CA SER A 108 58.80 34.92 31.63
C SER A 108 58.89 34.19 30.29
N ASP A 109 59.06 32.86 30.28
CA ASP A 109 59.08 32.05 29.06
C ASP A 109 57.76 32.17 28.26
N THR A 110 56.60 32.22 28.93
CA THR A 110 55.31 32.41 28.24
C THR A 110 55.14 33.82 27.64
N ILE A 111 55.68 34.86 28.27
CA ILE A 111 55.69 36.22 27.71
C ILE A 111 56.53 36.27 26.43
N TYR A 112 57.73 35.70 26.45
CA TYR A 112 58.58 35.64 25.25
C TYR A 112 57.96 34.78 24.15
N LEU A 113 57.33 33.66 24.50
CA LEU A 113 56.56 32.85 23.55
C LEU A 113 55.45 33.67 22.88
N MET A 114 54.65 34.42 23.66
CA MET A 114 53.59 35.29 23.14
C MET A 114 54.13 36.38 22.21
N GLN A 115 55.31 36.92 22.47
CA GLN A 115 55.98 37.85 21.56
C GLN A 115 56.28 37.20 20.21
N CYS A 116 56.84 35.97 20.21
CA CYS A 116 57.09 35.21 18.99
C CYS A 116 55.80 34.93 18.21
N LEU A 117 54.74 34.49 18.91
CA LEU A 117 53.43 34.23 18.30
C LEU A 117 52.82 35.48 17.66
N ARG A 118 53.02 36.65 18.27
CA ARG A 118 52.54 37.91 17.71
C ARG A 118 53.33 38.33 16.49
N MET A 119 54.67 38.21 16.51
CA MET A 119 55.51 38.53 15.34
C MET A 119 55.11 37.69 14.13
N ILE A 120 54.84 36.40 14.34
CA ILE A 120 54.28 35.51 13.31
C ILE A 120 52.86 35.94 12.93
N GLY A 121 52.02 36.27 13.91
CA GLY A 121 50.65 36.72 13.68
C GLY A 121 50.54 37.97 12.78
N ASP A 122 51.42 38.95 13.01
CA ASP A 122 51.48 40.23 12.29
C ASP A 122 52.06 40.08 10.86
N SER A 123 52.85 39.03 10.58
CA SER A 123 53.44 38.78 9.25
C SER A 123 52.55 37.95 8.31
N ILE A 124 51.53 37.27 8.82
CA ILE A 124 50.62 36.45 8.02
C ILE A 124 49.71 37.32 7.15
N THR A 125 49.79 37.12 5.83
CA THR A 125 48.89 37.76 4.87
C THR A 125 47.46 37.17 4.92
N ILE A 126 46.49 37.88 4.35
CA ILE A 126 45.09 37.42 4.29
C ILE A 126 44.98 36.09 3.51
N ASP A 127 45.77 35.91 2.45
CA ASP A 127 45.77 34.68 1.65
C ASP A 127 46.33 33.50 2.45
N MET A 128 47.45 33.70 3.15
CA MET A 128 48.05 32.68 4.04
C MET A 128 47.09 32.28 5.17
N ALA A 129 46.42 33.26 5.79
CA ALA A 129 45.38 33.03 6.79
C ALA A 129 44.23 32.18 6.21
N TYR A 130 43.78 32.52 5.00
CA TYR A 130 42.71 31.81 4.31
C TYR A 130 43.10 30.37 3.94
N MET A 131 44.37 30.09 3.63
CA MET A 131 44.81 28.71 3.34
C MET A 131 44.62 27.78 4.54
N ILE A 132 45.01 28.21 5.74
CA ILE A 132 44.84 27.41 6.97
C ILE A 132 43.36 27.32 7.34
N GLU A 133 42.60 28.41 7.22
CA GLU A 133 41.14 28.38 7.43
C GLU A 133 40.46 27.40 6.45
N ARG A 134 40.82 27.43 5.17
CA ARG A 134 40.31 26.52 4.15
C ARG A 134 40.63 25.07 4.46
N ALA A 135 41.83 24.80 5.00
CA ALA A 135 42.20 23.45 5.44
C ALA A 135 41.26 22.93 6.53
N CYS A 136 40.93 23.78 7.50
CA CYS A 136 39.96 23.46 8.56
C CYS A 136 38.55 23.21 7.98
N CYS A 137 38.11 24.00 7.00
CA CYS A 137 36.82 23.80 6.32
C CYS A 137 36.75 22.49 5.52
N ARG A 138 37.81 22.18 4.77
CA ARG A 138 37.86 21.08 3.79
C ARG A 138 38.39 19.78 4.36
N GLN A 139 38.68 19.75 5.67
CA GLN A 139 39.19 18.57 6.37
C GLN A 139 40.55 18.10 5.83
N GLU A 140 41.37 19.04 5.34
CA GLU A 140 42.77 18.79 5.03
C GLU A 140 43.58 18.87 6.33
N PRO A 141 44.66 18.08 6.51
CA PRO A 141 45.47 18.13 7.72
C PRO A 141 46.12 19.52 7.87
N PRO A 142 45.74 20.33 8.88
CA PRO A 142 46.18 21.71 8.97
C PRO A 142 47.69 21.83 9.25
N GLU A 143 48.30 20.81 9.84
CA GLU A 143 49.75 20.69 10.03
C GLU A 143 50.54 20.79 8.71
N LYS A 144 50.07 20.12 7.64
CA LYS A 144 50.76 20.12 6.33
C LYS A 144 50.56 21.43 5.59
N VAL A 145 49.40 22.06 5.75
CA VAL A 145 49.14 23.37 5.16
C VAL A 145 49.92 24.46 5.90
N ALA A 146 50.08 24.33 7.23
CA ALA A 146 50.95 25.21 8.00
C ALA A 146 52.42 25.08 7.58
N GLU A 147 52.90 23.88 7.25
CA GLU A 147 54.24 23.69 6.67
C GLU A 147 54.41 24.46 5.34
N GLN A 148 53.43 24.38 4.44
CA GLN A 148 53.45 25.14 3.17
C GLN A 148 53.41 26.65 3.40
N VAL A 149 52.56 27.12 4.30
CA VAL A 149 52.46 28.55 4.67
C VAL A 149 53.78 29.03 5.27
N LEU A 150 54.44 28.21 6.08
CA LEU A 150 55.74 28.52 6.64
C LEU A 150 56.83 28.61 5.55
N GLU A 151 56.82 27.72 4.56
CA GLU A 151 57.72 27.82 3.40
C GLU A 151 57.52 29.12 2.63
N GLU A 152 56.27 29.53 2.41
CA GLU A 152 55.94 30.81 1.78
C GLU A 152 56.35 32.02 2.64
N LEU A 153 56.20 31.94 3.96
CA LEU A 153 56.65 32.99 4.89
C LEU A 153 58.16 33.15 4.84
N ILE A 154 58.92 32.04 4.82
CA ILE A 154 60.38 32.07 4.72
C ILE A 154 60.83 32.57 3.34
N ALA A 155 60.14 32.19 2.27
CA ALA A 155 60.45 32.67 0.92
C ALA A 155 60.22 34.19 0.76
N ASN A 156 59.23 34.74 1.49
CA ASN A 156 58.85 36.14 1.47
C ASN A 156 59.44 36.95 2.65
N ASP A 157 60.44 36.43 3.37
CA ASP A 157 61.02 37.11 4.54
C ASP A 157 61.96 38.27 4.14
N VAL A 158 61.34 39.40 3.78
CA VAL A 158 62.07 40.61 3.35
C VAL A 158 62.66 41.39 4.54
N GLU A 159 62.16 41.17 5.77
CA GLU A 159 62.48 41.96 6.96
C GLU A 159 63.39 41.24 7.99
N ASN A 160 63.96 40.07 7.65
CA ASN A 160 64.70 39.20 8.57
C ASN A 160 63.89 38.82 9.82
N LEU A 161 62.57 38.69 9.67
CA LEU A 161 61.65 38.36 10.76
C LEU A 161 62.01 37.01 11.39
N MET A 162 62.44 36.04 10.57
CA MET A 162 62.80 34.71 11.06
C MET A 162 64.07 34.75 11.92
N GLU A 163 65.02 35.65 11.65
CA GLU A 163 66.18 35.86 12.51
C GLU A 163 65.77 36.49 13.85
N ASP A 164 64.88 37.46 13.83
CA ASP A 164 64.35 38.09 15.04
C ASP A 164 63.56 37.12 15.91
N ILE A 165 62.73 36.27 15.31
CA ILE A 165 62.03 35.17 16.00
C ILE A 165 63.07 34.21 16.62
N ASN A 166 64.10 33.81 15.87
CA ASN A 166 65.14 32.92 16.38
C ASN A 166 65.91 33.54 17.56
N ASN A 167 66.22 34.83 17.51
CA ASN A 167 66.87 35.54 18.61
C ASN A 167 65.98 35.54 19.86
N LYS A 168 64.66 35.74 19.70
CA LYS A 168 63.70 35.70 20.81
C LYS A 168 63.44 34.31 21.35
N LEU A 169 63.51 33.28 20.50
CA LEU A 169 63.41 31.89 20.94
C LEU A 169 64.61 31.46 21.81
N GLN A 170 65.80 32.04 21.60
CA GLN A 170 66.97 31.78 22.45
C GLN A 170 66.82 32.37 23.86
N ASP A 171 65.98 33.40 24.04
CA ASP A 171 65.68 33.98 25.35
C ASP A 171 64.77 33.05 26.20
N ILE A 172 64.12 32.06 25.57
CA ILE A 172 63.21 31.10 26.23
C ILE A 172 64.02 29.93 26.78
N ARG A 173 63.87 29.62 28.08
CA ARG A 173 64.58 28.49 28.70
C ARG A 173 63.98 27.15 28.33
N ASN A 174 62.65 27.04 28.38
CA ASN A 174 61.95 25.82 28.02
C ASN A 174 60.68 26.12 27.19
N PRO A 175 60.80 26.15 25.85
CA PRO A 175 59.67 26.47 24.98
C PRO A 175 58.54 25.43 25.09
N LEU A 176 58.85 24.14 25.34
CA LEU A 176 57.84 23.10 25.44
C LEU A 176 56.94 23.29 26.68
N SER A 177 57.49 23.67 27.83
CA SER A 177 56.67 23.95 29.02
C SER A 177 55.81 25.21 28.84
N ALA A 178 56.34 26.23 28.16
CA ALA A 178 55.56 27.43 27.85
C ALA A 178 54.40 27.11 26.88
N ILE A 179 54.64 26.31 25.85
CA ILE A 179 53.61 25.81 24.92
C ILE A 179 52.59 24.96 25.68
N ALA A 180 53.03 24.03 26.53
CA ALA A 180 52.13 23.20 27.35
C ALA A 180 51.24 24.05 28.26
N ASN A 181 51.78 25.09 28.90
CA ASN A 181 51.02 25.99 29.74
C ASN A 181 49.98 26.78 28.93
N LEU A 182 50.37 27.32 27.79
CA LEU A 182 49.48 28.02 26.87
C LEU A 182 48.32 27.12 26.42
N LEU A 183 48.63 25.88 26.00
CA LEU A 183 47.62 24.92 25.59
C LEU A 183 46.68 24.55 26.75
N ARG A 184 47.21 24.35 27.96
CA ARG A 184 46.41 24.03 29.16
C ARG A 184 45.41 25.13 29.52
N GLU A 185 45.81 26.40 29.45
CA GLU A 185 44.93 27.54 29.78
C GLU A 185 43.88 27.81 28.70
N MET A 186 44.12 27.35 27.46
CA MET A 186 43.16 27.43 26.36
C MET A 186 42.26 26.19 26.25
N ASP A 187 42.52 25.12 26.99
CA ASP A 187 41.78 23.87 26.88
C ASP A 187 40.54 23.85 27.78
N TYR A 188 39.36 23.65 27.19
CA TYR A 188 38.09 23.57 27.91
C TYR A 188 37.54 22.14 28.04
N GLU A 189 38.27 21.12 27.61
CA GLU A 189 37.82 19.72 27.61
C GLU A 189 37.68 19.14 29.04
N THR A 190 38.52 19.58 29.99
CA THR A 190 38.77 18.89 31.27
C THR A 190 38.20 19.54 32.53
N SER A 191 37.41 20.61 32.43
CA SER A 191 36.95 21.38 33.61
C SER A 191 35.50 21.15 34.03
N MET A 192 34.83 20.12 33.52
CA MET A 192 33.55 19.67 34.08
C MET A 192 33.81 18.73 35.26
N GLU A 193 34.02 19.30 36.45
CA GLU A 193 33.70 18.54 37.67
C GLU A 193 32.24 18.12 37.56
N MET A 194 32.08 16.83 37.26
CA MET A 194 30.84 16.08 37.12
C MET A 194 29.74 16.68 37.98
N ASP A 195 28.58 16.88 37.36
CA ASP A 195 27.29 17.20 37.96
C ASP A 195 27.05 16.40 39.25
N GLN A 196 27.59 16.85 40.37
CA GLN A 196 26.98 16.61 41.66
C GLN A 196 25.68 17.38 41.61
N THR A 197 24.57 16.66 41.58
CA THR A 197 23.22 17.14 41.75
C THR A 197 23.07 17.76 43.14
N VAL A 198 23.70 18.91 43.36
CA VAL A 198 23.55 19.67 44.58
C VAL A 198 22.12 20.19 44.60
N GLU A 199 21.35 19.75 45.58
CA GLU A 199 20.01 20.28 45.80
C GLU A 199 20.05 21.81 45.86
N PRO A 200 19.10 22.48 45.20
CA PRO A 200 19.30 23.87 44.89
C PRO A 200 18.95 24.71 46.13
N SER A 201 19.96 25.22 46.84
CA SER A 201 19.86 25.91 48.14
C SER A 201 19.45 27.40 48.11
N GLN A 202 19.40 28.02 46.92
CA GLN A 202 19.01 29.44 46.76
C GLN A 202 17.48 29.74 46.76
N PRO A 203 17.05 30.93 47.21
CA PRO A 203 15.64 31.35 47.17
C PRO A 203 15.11 31.56 45.74
N LEU A 204 13.89 31.10 45.48
CA LEU A 204 13.22 31.11 44.16
C LEU A 204 13.22 32.48 43.45
N ASN A 205 13.09 33.59 44.20
CA ASN A 205 13.03 34.94 43.63
C ASN A 205 14.34 35.38 42.94
N VAL A 206 15.50 35.00 43.49
CA VAL A 206 16.80 35.33 42.88
C VAL A 206 17.02 34.52 41.60
N ARG A 207 16.59 33.24 41.60
CA ARG A 207 16.61 32.40 40.40
C ARG A 207 15.70 32.93 39.30
N MET A 208 14.49 33.37 39.63
CA MET A 208 13.58 33.95 38.63
C MET A 208 14.14 35.25 38.04
N ASN A 209 14.74 36.12 38.85
CA ASN A 209 15.32 37.38 38.35
C ASN A 209 16.56 37.16 37.47
N LEU A 210 17.46 36.25 37.84
CA LEU A 210 18.64 35.91 37.03
C LEU A 210 18.25 35.16 35.75
N ALA A 211 17.31 34.22 35.84
CA ALA A 211 16.76 33.55 34.68
C ALA A 211 16.03 34.52 33.73
N ASN A 212 15.44 35.60 34.24
CA ASN A 212 14.82 36.64 33.43
C ASN A 212 15.87 37.58 32.80
N LEU A 213 16.92 37.98 33.53
CA LEU A 213 17.99 38.83 33.01
C LEU A 213 18.73 38.15 31.84
N TYR A 214 19.19 36.91 32.05
CA TYR A 214 19.86 36.10 31.03
C TYR A 214 18.89 35.45 30.04
N GLY A 215 17.58 35.62 30.25
CA GLY A 215 16.55 35.33 29.26
C GLY A 215 16.33 36.46 28.25
N SER A 216 16.94 37.64 28.45
CA SER A 216 16.87 38.73 27.49
C SER A 216 17.75 38.45 26.27
N THR A 217 17.28 38.86 25.09
CA THR A 217 18.04 38.74 23.83
C THR A 217 19.36 39.51 23.87
N THR A 218 19.38 40.65 24.58
CA THR A 218 20.59 41.46 24.76
C THR A 218 21.63 40.74 25.60
N ALA A 219 21.22 40.10 26.71
CA ALA A 219 22.17 39.35 27.54
C ALA A 219 22.72 38.13 26.81
N ALA A 220 21.85 37.40 26.09
CA ALA A 220 22.27 36.31 25.21
C ALA A 220 23.29 36.79 24.17
N GLY A 221 22.98 37.87 23.45
CA GLY A 221 23.90 38.47 22.48
C GLY A 221 25.24 38.86 23.10
N ILE A 222 25.28 39.47 24.29
CA ILE A 222 26.55 39.84 24.94
C ILE A 222 27.41 38.61 25.25
N VAL A 223 26.81 37.57 25.82
CA VAL A 223 27.54 36.33 26.18
C VAL A 223 28.03 35.62 24.91
N CYS A 224 27.17 35.47 23.90
CA CYS A 224 27.53 34.80 22.64
C CYS A 224 28.59 35.57 21.85
N GLN A 225 28.54 36.91 21.86
CA GLN A 225 29.59 37.75 21.27
C GLN A 225 30.91 37.68 22.04
N ALA A 226 30.88 37.56 23.37
CA ALA A 226 32.08 37.31 24.16
C ALA A 226 32.73 35.97 23.80
N VAL A 227 31.94 34.90 23.67
CA VAL A 227 32.41 33.58 23.19
C VAL A 227 32.97 33.68 21.77
N CYS A 228 32.28 34.36 20.85
CA CYS A 228 32.76 34.61 19.50
C CYS A 228 34.15 35.29 19.52
N LYS A 229 34.31 36.35 20.31
CA LYS A 229 35.57 37.07 20.44
C LYS A 229 36.70 36.19 20.98
N ILE A 230 36.44 35.42 22.03
CA ILE A 230 37.42 34.48 22.61
C ILE A 230 37.82 33.43 21.57
N SER A 231 36.86 32.86 20.84
CA SER A 231 37.15 31.86 19.81
C SER A 231 37.98 32.43 18.66
N LEU A 232 37.73 33.68 18.26
CA LEU A 232 38.49 34.38 17.23
C LEU A 232 39.94 34.64 17.66
N THR A 233 40.16 35.18 18.86
CA THR A 233 41.51 35.45 19.37
C THR A 233 42.30 34.17 19.54
N ARG A 234 41.70 33.15 20.13
CA ARG A 234 42.37 31.86 20.37
C ARG A 234 42.64 31.09 19.09
N PHE A 235 41.77 31.18 18.08
CA PHE A 235 42.08 30.64 16.76
C PHE A 235 43.34 31.28 16.15
N MET A 236 43.49 32.61 16.29
CA MET A 236 44.69 33.32 15.82
C MET A 236 45.95 32.89 16.58
N ILE A 237 45.85 32.72 17.90
CA ILE A 237 46.94 32.20 18.74
C ILE A 237 47.32 30.78 18.31
N CYS A 238 46.36 29.87 18.16
CA CYS A 238 46.61 28.49 17.71
C CYS A 238 47.21 28.43 16.30
N ARG A 239 46.79 29.31 15.39
CA ARG A 239 47.35 29.39 14.03
C ARG A 239 48.81 29.83 14.07
N ALA A 240 49.12 30.88 14.82
CA ALA A 240 50.49 31.35 14.99
C ALA A 240 51.36 30.31 15.71
N LEU A 241 50.78 29.61 16.69
CA LEU A 241 51.45 28.55 17.44
C LEU A 241 51.79 27.36 16.55
N LEU A 242 50.87 26.93 15.69
CA LEU A 242 51.13 25.85 14.75
C LEU A 242 52.27 26.20 13.79
N LEU A 243 52.31 27.43 13.26
CA LEU A 243 53.41 27.89 12.42
C LEU A 243 54.75 27.94 13.18
N LEU A 244 54.72 28.38 14.44
CA LEU A 244 55.90 28.36 15.30
C LEU A 244 56.39 26.94 15.58
N GLU A 245 55.48 26.00 15.88
CA GLU A 245 55.79 24.59 16.09
C GLU A 245 56.40 23.96 14.83
N GLN A 246 55.88 24.26 13.63
CA GLN A 246 56.48 23.81 12.37
C GLN A 246 57.87 24.43 12.13
N HIS A 247 58.07 25.69 12.51
CA HIS A 247 59.39 26.32 12.45
C HIS A 247 60.39 25.67 13.41
N LEU A 248 59.95 25.40 14.64
CA LEU A 248 60.74 24.68 15.65
C LEU A 248 61.12 23.27 15.17
N LEU A 249 60.22 22.56 14.46
CA LEU A 249 60.54 21.29 13.82
C LEU A 249 61.62 21.41 12.76
N ARG A 250 61.53 22.44 11.90
CA ARG A 250 62.50 22.69 10.82
C ARG A 250 63.88 23.06 11.35
N MET A 251 63.95 23.76 12.48
CA MET A 251 65.19 24.12 13.16
C MET A 251 65.90 22.92 13.80
N GLY A 252 65.17 21.86 14.16
CA GLY A 252 65.73 20.61 14.67
C GLY A 252 66.61 20.80 15.92
N ASP A 253 67.82 20.24 15.88
CA ASP A 253 68.82 20.28 16.96
C ASP A 253 69.31 21.70 17.32
N MET A 254 69.08 22.70 16.48
CA MET A 254 69.48 24.09 16.76
C MET A 254 68.53 24.78 17.74
N ALA A 255 67.29 24.30 17.89
CA ALA A 255 66.29 24.86 18.78
C ALA A 255 66.13 24.06 20.09
N PHE A 256 66.48 22.77 20.10
CA PHE A 256 66.28 21.88 21.24
C PHE A 256 67.56 21.16 21.65
N ALA A 257 67.77 20.98 22.95
CA ALA A 257 68.97 20.32 23.50
C ALA A 257 68.86 18.77 23.56
N GLY A 258 67.99 18.13 22.75
CA GLY A 258 67.92 16.66 22.63
C GLY A 258 66.74 16.09 21.83
N GLU A 259 66.91 14.89 21.25
CA GLU A 259 65.94 14.18 20.37
C GLU A 259 64.55 13.96 21.02
N ASN A 260 64.50 13.75 22.34
CA ASN A 260 63.23 13.51 23.06
C ASN A 260 62.28 14.71 23.00
N GLN A 261 62.81 15.94 22.97
CA GLN A 261 62.01 17.16 22.94
C GLN A 261 61.34 17.35 21.57
N LEU A 262 62.04 16.97 20.50
CA LEU A 262 61.51 17.02 19.15
C LEU A 262 60.41 15.96 18.94
N LEU A 263 60.60 14.76 19.48
CA LEU A 263 59.57 13.70 19.51
C LEU A 263 58.32 14.13 20.30
N GLN A 264 58.49 14.78 21.46
CA GLN A 264 57.37 15.34 22.23
C GLN A 264 56.60 16.40 21.44
N LEU A 265 57.30 17.27 20.72
CA LEU A 265 56.66 18.27 19.88
C LEU A 265 55.85 17.65 18.73
N GLN A 266 56.39 16.61 18.08
CA GLN A 266 55.71 15.90 16.99
C GLN A 266 54.50 15.07 17.46
N LEU A 267 54.63 14.36 18.59
CA LEU A 267 53.63 13.37 19.00
C LEU A 267 52.57 13.93 19.96
N GLU A 268 52.87 14.97 20.73
CA GLU A 268 51.99 15.47 21.79
C GLU A 268 51.51 16.90 21.52
N HIS A 269 52.43 17.85 21.25
CA HIS A 269 52.06 19.26 21.13
C HIS A 269 51.35 19.60 19.82
N ILE A 270 51.90 19.23 18.66
CA ILE A 270 51.29 19.54 17.35
C ILE A 270 49.87 18.96 17.23
N PRO A 271 49.62 17.66 17.53
CA PRO A 271 48.26 17.13 17.46
C PRO A 271 47.29 17.84 18.40
N ARG A 272 47.74 18.26 19.60
CA ARG A 272 46.93 19.02 20.55
C ARG A 272 46.62 20.43 20.04
N THR A 273 47.61 21.12 19.47
CA THR A 273 47.44 22.44 18.83
C THR A 273 46.47 22.34 17.65
N VAL A 274 46.57 21.29 16.83
CA VAL A 274 45.64 21.02 15.71
C VAL A 274 44.21 20.78 16.20
N ASN A 275 44.02 19.91 17.20
CA ASN A 275 42.69 19.66 17.76
C ASN A 275 42.06 20.92 18.36
N MET A 276 42.87 21.75 19.02
CA MET A 276 42.39 23.02 19.56
C MET A 276 42.08 24.05 18.48
N LEU A 277 42.91 24.14 17.43
CA LEU A 277 42.64 24.97 16.25
C LEU A 277 41.30 24.61 15.60
N LEU A 278 41.04 23.31 15.41
CA LEU A 278 39.80 22.79 14.85
C LEU A 278 38.60 23.05 15.78
N SER A 279 38.77 22.88 17.09
CA SER A 279 37.72 23.15 18.08
C SER A 279 37.32 24.63 18.10
N TYR A 280 38.31 25.54 18.12
CA TYR A 280 38.04 26.97 18.03
C TYR A 280 37.48 27.39 16.67
N TYR A 281 37.89 26.72 15.58
CA TYR A 281 37.29 26.93 14.27
C TYR A 281 35.79 26.58 14.26
N VAL A 282 35.40 25.45 14.86
CA VAL A 282 33.99 25.03 14.97
C VAL A 282 33.18 26.00 15.84
N ILE A 283 33.74 26.46 16.97
CA ILE A 283 33.08 27.46 17.84
C ILE A 283 32.95 28.82 17.13
N ARG A 284 33.99 29.23 16.39
CA ARG A 284 33.94 30.43 15.55
C ARG A 284 32.88 30.31 14.46
N TRP A 285 32.84 29.19 13.74
CA TRP A 285 31.84 28.94 12.70
C TRP A 285 30.42 28.99 13.29
N SER A 286 30.16 28.27 14.39
CA SER A 286 28.84 28.22 15.04
C SER A 286 28.38 29.57 15.58
N SER A 287 29.31 30.40 16.08
CA SER A 287 28.99 31.75 16.56
C SER A 287 28.73 32.76 15.44
N GLN A 288 29.24 32.53 14.22
CA GLN A 288 28.99 33.37 13.04
C GLN A 288 27.84 32.86 12.17
N CYS A 289 27.50 31.57 12.27
CA CYS A 289 26.46 30.95 11.47
C CYS A 289 25.08 31.41 11.95
N VAL A 290 24.31 31.96 11.01
CA VAL A 290 22.96 32.47 11.27
C VAL A 290 21.97 31.32 11.20
N ALA A 291 21.06 31.27 12.16
CA ALA A 291 19.99 30.29 12.19
C ALA A 291 19.00 30.49 11.04
N SER A 292 18.54 29.39 10.44
CA SER A 292 17.49 29.39 9.43
C SER A 292 16.15 29.74 10.07
N ALA A 293 15.35 30.57 9.39
CA ALA A 293 13.96 30.81 9.78
C ALA A 293 13.11 29.60 9.37
N ILE A 294 12.43 28.98 10.33
CA ILE A 294 11.68 27.74 10.13
C ILE A 294 10.17 28.03 10.27
N PRO A 295 9.34 27.56 9.32
CA PRO A 295 7.89 27.68 9.43
C PRO A 295 7.33 26.78 10.55
N LEU A 296 6.30 27.25 11.24
CA LEU A 296 5.73 26.56 12.41
C LEU A 296 5.27 25.13 12.09
N ASP A 297 4.71 24.89 10.91
CA ASP A 297 4.25 23.56 10.48
C ASP A 297 5.38 22.51 10.49
N THR A 298 6.58 22.91 10.06
CA THR A 298 7.74 22.01 10.07
C THR A 298 8.28 21.77 11.48
N LEU A 299 8.17 22.75 12.38
CA LEU A 299 8.53 22.55 13.78
C LEU A 299 7.57 21.56 14.45
N ASP A 300 6.28 21.68 14.18
CA ASP A 300 5.27 20.77 14.73
C ASP A 300 5.44 19.33 14.20
N SER A 301 5.73 19.15 12.91
CA SER A 301 6.06 17.82 12.37
C SER A 301 7.32 17.24 13.00
N ASN A 302 8.34 18.06 13.23
CA ASN A 302 9.60 17.61 13.84
C ASN A 302 9.43 17.27 15.32
N LEU A 303 8.59 18.01 16.05
CA LEU A 303 8.20 17.65 17.42
C LEU A 303 7.45 16.31 17.45
N GLN A 304 6.61 16.03 16.44
CA GLN A 304 5.98 14.70 16.30
C GLN A 304 7.04 13.62 16.05
N HIS A 305 7.98 13.80 15.12
CA HIS A 305 9.07 12.82 14.87
C HIS A 305 9.99 12.63 16.09
N LEU A 306 10.31 13.71 16.82
CA LEU A 306 11.12 13.65 18.04
C LEU A 306 10.35 13.03 19.22
N SER A 307 9.02 13.19 19.25
CA SER A 307 8.17 12.49 20.22
C SER A 307 8.10 10.98 19.95
N VAL A 308 8.13 10.56 18.67
CA VAL A 308 8.28 9.15 18.29
C VAL A 308 9.62 8.58 18.75
N LEU A 309 10.66 9.42 18.81
CA LEU A 309 11.96 9.05 19.36
C LEU A 309 12.05 9.17 20.89
N GLU A 310 10.99 9.65 21.55
CA GLU A 310 10.93 9.90 23.00
C GLU A 310 12.06 10.81 23.52
N LEU A 311 12.77 11.52 22.64
CA LEU A 311 13.85 12.46 22.99
C LEU A 311 13.31 13.75 23.65
N SER A 312 12.01 13.83 23.91
CA SER A 312 11.31 14.96 24.50
C SER A 312 11.18 14.84 26.03
N ASP A 313 12.30 14.71 26.74
CA ASP A 313 12.31 14.74 28.21
C ASP A 313 12.13 16.15 28.82
N SER A 314 11.53 17.07 28.06
CA SER A 314 10.98 18.29 28.63
C SER A 314 9.55 18.49 28.14
N LYS A 315 8.59 17.98 28.92
CA LYS A 315 7.16 18.35 28.87
C LYS A 315 6.91 19.86 29.11
N THR A 316 7.95 20.69 29.07
CA THR A 316 7.95 22.13 29.37
C THR A 316 8.79 22.95 28.40
N CYS A 317 8.99 22.49 27.16
CA CYS A 317 9.26 23.43 26.07
C CYS A 317 7.91 23.87 25.49
N THR A 318 7.26 24.82 26.16
CA THR A 318 6.36 25.73 25.42
C THR A 318 7.18 26.32 24.27
N PRO A 319 6.63 26.45 23.05
CA PRO A 319 7.33 27.14 21.96
C PRO A 319 7.57 28.58 22.42
N VAL A 320 8.75 28.86 22.97
CA VAL A 320 9.24 30.21 23.19
C VAL A 320 9.84 30.71 21.88
N ASN A 321 9.19 30.39 20.75
CA ASN A 321 9.14 31.29 19.60
C ASN A 321 8.25 32.50 19.96
N LYS A 322 8.53 33.15 21.09
CA LYS A 322 8.13 34.55 21.26
C LYS A 322 9.14 35.36 20.45
N TYR A 323 8.90 35.37 19.14
CA TYR A 323 9.41 36.32 18.15
C TYR A 323 10.48 37.27 18.69
N THR A 324 11.72 36.79 18.76
CA THR A 324 12.88 37.67 18.83
C THR A 324 13.02 38.25 17.43
N SER A 325 12.78 39.56 17.29
CA SER A 325 12.55 40.24 16.01
C SER A 325 13.81 40.41 15.15
N GLY A 326 14.83 39.56 15.29
CA GLY A 326 16.13 39.72 14.63
C GLY A 326 16.82 38.39 14.30
N PRO A 327 17.81 38.41 13.38
CA PRO A 327 18.59 37.23 13.03
C PRO A 327 19.42 36.79 14.23
N GLN A 328 19.21 35.55 14.69
CA GLN A 328 19.99 34.95 15.77
C GLN A 328 21.03 33.98 15.20
N THR A 329 22.17 33.87 15.89
CA THR A 329 23.17 32.85 15.55
C THR A 329 22.81 31.52 16.19
N ILE A 330 23.40 30.43 15.71
CA ILE A 330 23.17 29.10 16.30
C ILE A 330 23.54 29.08 17.79
N VAL A 331 24.63 29.73 18.16
CA VAL A 331 25.08 29.79 19.56
C VAL A 331 24.10 30.58 20.43
N GLU A 332 23.49 31.64 19.89
CA GLU A 332 22.44 32.39 20.59
C GLU A 332 21.17 31.55 20.80
N LEU A 333 20.79 30.72 19.82
CA LEU A 333 19.70 29.76 19.96
C LEU A 333 20.01 28.73 21.05
N PHE A 334 21.18 28.11 21.00
CA PHE A 334 21.61 27.13 22.00
C PHE A 334 21.62 27.73 23.42
N PHE A 335 22.12 28.96 23.56
CA PHE A 335 22.14 29.65 24.84
C PHE A 335 20.72 29.86 25.39
N GLN A 336 19.78 30.28 24.55
CA GLN A 336 18.39 30.55 24.94
C GLN A 336 17.62 29.28 25.33
N ASP A 337 17.82 28.19 24.59
CA ASP A 337 17.01 26.97 24.71
C ASP A 337 17.51 25.99 25.77
N VAL A 338 18.83 25.82 25.87
CA VAL A 338 19.48 24.76 26.67
C VAL A 338 20.35 25.34 27.77
N ALA A 339 21.39 26.12 27.41
CA ALA A 339 22.40 26.56 28.38
C ALA A 339 21.78 27.40 29.51
N ARG A 340 20.83 28.29 29.18
CA ARG A 340 20.11 29.11 30.16
C ARG A 340 19.45 28.31 31.28
N LYS A 341 18.85 27.15 30.96
CA LYS A 341 18.13 26.32 31.94
C LYS A 341 19.07 25.68 32.96
N ARG A 342 20.32 25.49 32.58
CA ARG A 342 21.37 24.89 33.42
C ARG A 342 22.21 25.93 34.15
N LEU A 343 22.16 27.22 33.76
CA LEU A 343 22.78 28.32 34.51
C LEU A 343 22.36 28.37 35.99
N SER A 344 21.16 27.91 36.35
CA SER A 344 20.73 27.82 37.75
C SER A 344 21.61 26.91 38.61
N GLN A 345 22.30 25.93 38.01
CA GLN A 345 23.26 25.06 38.71
C GLN A 345 24.56 25.82 39.04
N ILE A 346 25.04 26.68 38.14
CA ILE A 346 26.19 27.57 38.39
C ILE A 346 25.88 28.53 39.53
N PHE A 347 24.69 29.12 39.51
CA PHE A 347 24.25 30.00 40.60
C PHE A 347 24.09 29.24 41.93
N ALA A 348 23.64 27.98 41.91
CA ALA A 348 23.56 27.17 43.13
C ALA A 348 24.94 26.94 43.79
N ARG A 349 26.02 26.77 43.01
CA ARG A 349 27.41 26.65 43.52
C ARG A 349 27.86 27.92 44.27
N TYR A 350 27.52 29.10 43.76
CA TYR A 350 27.78 30.39 44.43
C TYR A 350 27.04 30.56 45.76
N GLY A 351 25.93 29.86 45.99
CA GLY A 351 25.18 29.92 47.24
C GLY A 351 25.76 29.08 48.38
N ALA A 352 26.63 28.10 48.08
CA ALA A 352 27.24 27.23 49.10
C ALA A 352 28.50 27.84 49.73
N ALA A 353 29.18 28.75 49.03
CA ALA A 353 30.33 29.49 49.53
C ALA A 353 29.89 30.81 50.21
N GLN A 354 30.46 31.07 51.38
CA GLN A 354 30.04 32.04 52.40
C GLN A 354 29.86 33.50 51.94
N THR A 355 28.90 34.20 52.58
CA THR A 355 28.55 35.63 52.56
C THR A 355 27.93 36.22 51.27
N PRO A 356 26.84 37.03 51.37
CA PRO A 356 26.21 37.65 50.19
C PRO A 356 27.04 38.84 49.71
N SER A 357 28.09 38.57 48.93
CA SER A 357 28.70 39.62 48.11
C SER A 357 27.74 39.98 46.96
N PRO A 358 27.66 41.27 46.56
CA PRO A 358 26.88 41.65 45.39
C PRO A 358 27.42 40.93 44.15
N LEU A 359 26.52 40.29 43.39
CA LEU A 359 26.81 39.62 42.12
C LEU A 359 27.54 40.59 41.18
N SER A 360 28.87 40.42 41.04
CA SER A 360 29.66 41.27 40.16
C SER A 360 29.48 40.83 38.70
N TRP A 361 29.09 41.76 37.82
CA TRP A 361 28.94 41.49 36.39
C TRP A 361 30.18 40.86 35.77
N THR A 362 31.37 41.27 36.23
CA THR A 362 32.66 40.81 35.73
C THR A 362 32.92 39.33 36.00
N GLN A 363 32.61 38.82 37.21
CA GLN A 363 32.79 37.39 37.50
C GLN A 363 31.68 36.55 36.88
N LEU A 364 30.46 37.08 36.86
CA LEU A 364 29.34 36.35 36.26
C LEU A 364 29.52 36.14 34.76
N ILE A 365 29.94 37.17 34.02
CA ILE A 365 30.12 37.03 32.58
C ILE A 365 31.26 36.06 32.26
N THR A 366 32.37 36.07 33.00
CA THR A 366 33.46 35.11 32.79
C THR A 366 32.98 33.69 32.99
N ASP A 367 32.31 33.41 34.11
CA ASP A 367 31.88 32.05 34.45
C ASP A 367 30.84 31.53 33.46
N ILE A 368 29.90 32.39 33.05
CA ILE A 368 28.90 32.03 32.04
C ILE A 368 29.56 31.79 30.67
N THR A 369 30.55 32.61 30.28
CA THR A 369 31.26 32.40 29.01
C THR A 369 32.08 31.12 29.00
N ILE A 370 32.78 30.80 30.09
CA ILE A 370 33.55 29.56 30.24
C ILE A 370 32.61 28.36 30.21
N TYR A 371 31.50 28.44 30.94
CA TYR A 371 30.47 27.40 30.94
C TYR A 371 29.88 27.16 29.54
N LEU A 372 29.58 28.24 28.81
CA LEU A 372 29.08 28.13 27.44
C LEU A 372 30.14 27.51 26.51
N LEU A 373 31.41 27.89 26.65
CA LEU A 373 32.53 27.31 25.89
C LEU A 373 32.69 25.80 26.16
N GLN A 374 32.57 25.36 27.41
CA GLN A 374 32.62 23.93 27.78
C GLN A 374 31.49 23.11 27.12
N HIS A 375 30.29 23.67 27.01
CA HIS A 375 29.15 23.00 26.36
C HIS A 375 29.16 23.06 24.83
N LEU A 376 29.83 24.07 24.25
CA LEU A 376 30.07 24.16 22.82
C LEU A 376 31.30 23.35 22.38
N TRP A 377 32.12 22.89 23.34
CA TRP A 377 33.32 22.12 23.04
C TRP A 377 32.95 20.82 22.33
N PRO A 378 33.54 20.53 21.15
CA PRO A 378 33.16 19.36 20.36
C PRO A 378 33.32 18.02 21.08
N GLY A 379 34.31 17.92 21.98
CA GLY A 379 34.58 16.72 22.79
C GLY A 379 33.65 16.54 23.99
N ASN A 380 32.60 17.34 24.16
CA ASN A 380 31.72 17.23 25.32
C ASN A 380 30.83 15.97 25.23
N PRO A 381 30.84 15.08 26.24
CA PRO A 381 30.05 13.83 26.24
C PRO A 381 28.53 14.05 26.34
N ASP A 382 28.07 15.21 26.84
CA ASP A 382 26.64 15.46 27.05
C ASP A 382 25.85 15.62 25.73
N PHE A 383 26.54 15.84 24.60
CA PHE A 383 25.98 15.90 23.25
C PHE A 383 24.78 16.88 23.08
N LEU A 384 24.72 17.92 23.92
CA LEU A 384 23.57 18.83 24.00
C LEU A 384 23.45 19.79 22.81
N PHE A 385 24.58 20.24 22.27
CA PHE A 385 24.59 21.23 21.19
C PHE A 385 23.96 20.68 19.89
N PRO A 386 24.37 19.50 19.37
CA PRO A 386 23.70 18.85 18.24
C PRO A 386 22.24 18.53 18.51
N GLN A 387 21.90 18.09 19.73
CA GLN A 387 20.52 17.83 20.13
C GLN A 387 19.65 19.09 20.07
N CYS A 388 20.19 20.24 20.45
CA CYS A 388 19.49 21.52 20.34
C CYS A 388 19.23 21.91 18.89
N LEU A 389 20.20 21.70 18.00
CA LEU A 389 20.05 21.99 16.57
C LEU A 389 18.97 21.11 15.93
N MET A 390 18.93 19.84 16.28
CA MET A 390 17.90 18.91 15.82
C MET A 390 16.50 19.34 16.30
N ARG A 391 16.35 19.66 17.59
CA ARG A 391 15.07 20.12 18.18
C ARG A 391 14.59 21.44 17.56
N SER A 392 15.51 22.34 17.26
CA SER A 392 15.23 23.62 16.63
C SER A 392 15.16 23.54 15.10
N CYS A 393 15.16 22.34 14.50
CA CYS A 393 15.00 22.09 13.06
C CYS A 393 16.08 22.74 12.16
N GLN A 394 17.29 22.94 12.67
CA GLN A 394 18.42 23.53 11.95
C GLN A 394 19.25 22.44 11.23
N TYR A 395 18.62 21.72 10.30
CA TYR A 395 19.20 20.54 9.65
C TYR A 395 20.45 20.83 8.83
N THR A 396 20.45 21.92 8.06
CA THR A 396 21.58 22.30 7.20
C THR A 396 22.82 22.62 8.02
N GLN A 397 22.63 23.38 9.10
CA GLN A 397 23.70 23.73 10.02
C GLN A 397 24.21 22.49 10.77
N LEU A 398 23.32 21.59 11.16
CA LEU A 398 23.70 20.34 11.82
C LEU A 398 24.51 19.42 10.88
N GLN A 399 24.15 19.35 9.60
CA GLN A 399 24.93 18.63 8.59
C GLN A 399 26.34 19.21 8.47
N GLU A 400 26.47 20.54 8.32
CA GLU A 400 27.78 21.21 8.27
C GLU A 400 28.59 20.94 9.54
N TYR A 401 27.97 21.04 10.72
CA TYR A 401 28.62 20.76 12.00
C TYR A 401 29.16 19.33 12.07
N VAL A 402 28.34 18.32 11.75
CA VAL A 402 28.78 16.91 11.78
C VAL A 402 29.88 16.67 10.77
N CYS A 403 29.79 17.25 9.57
CA CYS A 403 30.87 17.17 8.58
C CYS A 403 32.18 17.74 9.14
N LEU A 404 32.15 18.89 9.83
CA LEU A 404 33.36 19.48 10.43
C LEU A 404 34.00 18.58 11.50
N LEU A 405 33.23 17.77 12.23
CA LEU A 405 33.74 16.94 13.33
C LEU A 405 34.22 15.55 12.94
N GLN A 406 33.54 14.91 11.97
CA GLN A 406 33.70 13.49 11.64
C GLN A 406 35.15 13.00 11.43
N PRO A 407 36.10 13.78 10.87
CA PRO A 407 37.46 13.29 10.61
C PRO A 407 38.34 13.12 11.85
N TRP A 408 38.11 13.91 12.90
CA TRP A 408 39.06 14.06 14.01
C TRP A 408 38.43 13.85 15.39
N CYS A 409 37.15 14.19 15.57
CA CYS A 409 36.46 14.00 16.84
C CYS A 409 35.86 12.58 16.92
N GLN A 410 36.46 11.73 17.74
CA GLN A 410 35.96 10.37 17.99
C GLN A 410 34.90 10.33 19.11
N VAL A 411 34.83 11.38 19.92
CA VAL A 411 33.82 11.51 20.98
C VAL A 411 32.45 11.72 20.32
N SER A 412 31.46 10.89 20.66
CA SER A 412 30.08 10.95 20.13
C SER A 412 29.92 10.68 18.62
N ALA A 413 30.86 9.95 18.00
CA ALA A 413 30.82 9.64 16.57
C ALA A 413 29.54 8.90 16.14
N GLY A 414 29.05 7.96 16.96
CA GLY A 414 27.81 7.24 16.72
C GLY A 414 26.59 8.15 16.75
N SER A 415 26.50 9.00 17.78
CA SER A 415 25.44 10.00 17.96
C SER A 415 25.42 11.03 16.83
N CYS A 416 26.60 11.46 16.36
CA CYS A 416 26.74 12.33 15.19
C CYS A 416 26.20 11.67 13.92
N LEU A 417 26.53 10.40 13.68
CA LEU A 417 26.02 9.62 12.53
C LEU A 417 24.50 9.43 12.62
N PHE A 418 23.95 9.18 13.81
CA PHE A 418 22.50 9.11 14.00
C PHE A 418 21.82 10.44 13.66
N MET A 419 22.33 11.56 14.17
CA MET A 419 21.80 12.89 13.88
C MET A 419 21.92 13.24 12.39
N LEU A 420 23.03 12.88 11.76
CA LEU A 420 23.23 13.06 10.32
C LEU A 420 22.23 12.23 9.50
N GLY A 421 21.96 10.99 9.93
CA GLY A 421 20.94 10.13 9.32
C GLY A 421 19.55 10.77 9.40
N GLN A 422 19.19 11.34 10.54
CA GLN A 422 17.92 12.06 10.69
C GLN A 422 17.88 13.33 9.84
N CYS A 423 18.99 14.05 9.69
CA CYS A 423 19.06 15.18 8.76
C CYS A 423 18.81 14.73 7.32
N TYR A 424 19.45 13.66 6.87
CA TYR A 424 19.26 13.12 5.52
C TYR A 424 17.82 12.65 5.27
N LEU A 425 17.17 12.07 6.28
CA LEU A 425 15.78 11.68 6.20
C LEU A 425 14.87 12.90 5.96
N VAL A 426 15.10 14.00 6.68
CA VAL A 426 14.33 15.25 6.49
C VAL A 426 14.64 15.91 5.14
N THR A 427 15.87 15.83 4.65
CA THR A 427 16.21 16.35 3.30
C THR A 427 15.73 15.46 2.16
N GLY A 428 15.14 14.28 2.45
CA GLY A 428 14.64 13.34 1.45
C GLY A 428 15.70 12.39 0.87
N GLU A 429 16.90 12.34 1.43
CA GLU A 429 17.99 11.45 1.00
C GLU A 429 18.01 10.14 1.81
N GLY A 430 16.96 9.33 1.66
CA GLY A 430 16.72 8.17 2.51
C GLY A 430 17.82 7.09 2.50
N HIS A 431 18.48 6.81 1.36
CA HIS A 431 19.56 5.81 1.32
C HIS A 431 20.78 6.22 2.15
N LYS A 432 21.20 7.49 2.07
CA LYS A 432 22.30 8.00 2.90
C LYS A 432 21.93 7.98 4.38
N ALA A 433 20.66 8.24 4.70
CA ALA A 433 20.16 8.14 6.06
C ALA A 433 20.33 6.71 6.62
N LEU A 434 19.95 5.69 5.84
CA LEU A 434 20.08 4.28 6.23
C LEU A 434 21.54 3.86 6.42
N ASP A 435 22.45 4.30 5.56
CA ASP A 435 23.89 4.07 5.72
C ASP A 435 24.43 4.70 7.01
N CYS A 436 23.95 5.89 7.37
CA CYS A 436 24.35 6.54 8.62
C CYS A 436 23.78 5.81 9.84
N PHE A 437 22.50 5.40 9.79
CA PHE A 437 21.86 4.68 10.89
C PHE A 437 22.49 3.31 11.14
N SER A 438 22.86 2.58 10.09
CA SER A 438 23.53 1.27 10.21
C SER A 438 24.95 1.39 10.79
N LYS A 439 25.71 2.44 10.41
CA LYS A 439 27.03 2.72 11.00
C LYS A 439 26.92 3.12 12.48
N ALA A 440 25.92 3.93 12.82
CA ALA A 440 25.67 4.35 14.21
C ALA A 440 25.32 3.18 15.12
N ALA A 441 24.68 2.11 14.60
CA ALA A 441 24.29 0.93 15.37
C ALA A 441 25.48 0.24 16.08
N ASN A 442 26.71 0.39 15.57
CA ASN A 442 27.90 -0.23 16.16
C ASN A 442 28.34 0.43 17.47
N GLU A 443 28.02 1.72 17.67
CA GLU A 443 28.49 2.55 18.80
C GLU A 443 27.40 2.76 19.86
N VAL A 444 26.24 2.14 19.68
CA VAL A 444 25.06 2.27 20.55
C VAL A 444 25.34 1.93 22.03
N GLU A 445 26.21 0.95 22.28
CA GLU A 445 26.59 0.52 23.64
C GLU A 445 27.69 1.39 24.28
N ARG A 446 28.34 2.27 23.50
CA ARG A 446 29.48 3.07 23.98
C ARG A 446 29.10 4.49 24.38
N GLU A 447 27.96 4.99 23.90
CA GLU A 447 27.59 6.40 24.02
C GLU A 447 26.29 6.59 24.81
N ASP A 448 26.36 7.37 25.89
CA ASP A 448 25.23 7.66 26.79
C ASP A 448 23.98 8.22 26.08
N PHE A 449 24.16 8.98 25.00
CA PHE A 449 23.04 9.54 24.24
C PHE A 449 22.23 8.43 23.52
N LEU A 450 22.92 7.48 22.87
CA LEU A 450 22.27 6.36 22.19
C LEU A 450 21.70 5.36 23.19
N GLU A 451 22.35 5.20 24.35
CA GLU A 451 21.80 4.38 25.44
C GLU A 451 20.50 4.99 26.00
N LYS A 452 20.47 6.32 26.23
CA LYS A 452 19.25 7.05 26.61
C LYS A 452 18.16 6.94 25.55
N LEU A 453 18.53 6.88 24.26
CA LEU A 453 17.56 6.67 23.19
C LEU A 453 16.90 5.29 23.33
N ILE A 454 17.55 4.28 23.89
CA ILE A 454 17.00 2.92 24.00
C ILE A 454 16.14 2.74 25.25
N HIS A 455 16.58 3.24 26.40
CA HIS A 455 16.02 2.91 27.73
C HIS A 455 14.63 3.45 28.06
N VAL A 456 13.95 4.14 27.14
CA VAL A 456 12.76 4.93 27.53
C VAL A 456 11.49 4.09 27.66
N GLU A 457 11.21 3.08 26.83
CA GLU A 457 10.01 2.24 27.02
C GLU A 457 10.20 0.84 26.39
N GLU A 458 10.40 -0.19 27.24
CA GLU A 458 9.81 -1.54 27.15
C GLU A 458 10.53 -2.48 28.13
N GLU A 459 9.79 -3.06 29.08
CA GLU A 459 10.25 -4.09 30.04
C GLU A 459 10.66 -5.43 29.38
N ASP A 460 10.98 -5.43 28.08
CA ASP A 460 11.41 -6.61 27.33
C ASP A 460 12.93 -6.77 27.43
N SER A 461 13.35 -7.17 28.63
CA SER A 461 14.72 -7.54 29.06
C SER A 461 15.45 -8.62 28.23
N ALA A 462 14.89 -9.03 27.08
CA ALA A 462 15.43 -10.10 26.23
C ALA A 462 15.99 -9.61 24.87
N CYS A 463 15.72 -8.37 24.44
CA CYS A 463 16.21 -7.86 23.16
C CYS A 463 17.62 -7.24 23.28
N SER A 464 18.47 -7.42 22.27
CA SER A 464 19.76 -6.73 22.21
C SER A 464 19.56 -5.21 22.05
N ALA A 465 20.48 -4.41 22.60
CA ALA A 465 20.46 -2.95 22.49
C ALA A 465 20.40 -2.49 21.02
N ARG A 466 21.12 -3.19 20.14
CA ARG A 466 21.10 -2.94 18.68
C ARG A 466 19.74 -3.21 18.06
N LEU A 467 19.04 -4.28 18.47
CA LEU A 467 17.70 -4.59 17.97
C LEU A 467 16.67 -3.53 18.41
N GLN A 468 16.77 -3.06 19.65
CA GLN A 468 15.93 -1.97 20.17
C GLN A 468 16.18 -0.67 19.39
N TYR A 469 17.45 -0.35 19.12
CA TYR A 469 17.83 0.76 18.25
C TYR A 469 17.22 0.62 16.84
N TYR A 470 17.38 -0.54 16.18
CA TYR A 470 16.78 -0.77 14.86
C TYR A 470 15.26 -0.67 14.89
N ASN A 471 14.58 -1.13 15.95
CA ASN A 471 13.15 -0.95 16.09
C ASN A 471 12.73 0.53 16.16
N LYS A 472 13.51 1.40 16.81
CA LYS A 472 13.27 2.84 16.81
C LYS A 472 13.51 3.46 15.43
N VAL A 473 14.58 3.07 14.74
CA VAL A 473 14.85 3.54 13.36
C VAL A 473 13.78 3.04 12.38
N LEU A 474 13.24 1.83 12.55
CA LEU A 474 12.11 1.35 11.76
C LEU A 474 10.89 2.26 11.98
N ARG A 475 10.49 2.54 13.22
CA ARG A 475 9.38 3.46 13.52
C ARG A 475 9.57 4.84 12.85
N LEU A 476 10.81 5.35 12.81
CA LEU A 476 11.15 6.58 12.09
C LEU A 476 10.91 6.48 10.58
N LEU A 477 11.44 5.44 9.93
CA LEU A 477 11.30 5.22 8.49
C LEU A 477 9.85 4.96 8.08
N GLU A 478 9.08 4.27 8.93
CA GLU A 478 7.65 4.07 8.77
C GLU A 478 6.88 5.42 8.82
N GLY A 479 7.24 6.29 9.78
CA GLY A 479 6.68 7.65 9.85
C GLY A 479 7.05 8.54 8.68
N ALA A 480 8.21 8.31 8.06
CA ALA A 480 8.65 9.02 6.84
C ALA A 480 8.00 8.49 5.55
N GLY A 481 7.36 7.32 5.59
CA GLY A 481 6.70 6.72 4.43
C GLY A 481 7.66 6.15 3.37
N LEU A 482 8.82 5.63 3.77
CA LEU A 482 9.83 5.06 2.86
C LEU A 482 9.89 3.51 2.96
N PRO A 483 9.00 2.78 2.27
CA PRO A 483 8.82 1.33 2.46
C PRO A 483 10.04 0.48 2.06
N GLU A 484 10.80 0.87 1.02
CA GLU A 484 11.98 0.11 0.57
C GLU A 484 13.07 0.07 1.65
N LEU A 485 13.36 1.23 2.27
CA LEU A 485 14.37 1.33 3.33
C LEU A 485 13.95 0.60 4.59
N VAL A 486 12.64 0.56 4.87
CA VAL A 486 12.10 -0.23 5.99
C VAL A 486 12.37 -1.71 5.79
N ILE A 487 12.25 -2.22 4.55
CA ILE A 487 12.56 -3.61 4.23
C ILE A 487 14.05 -3.87 4.43
N ASP A 488 14.93 -3.04 3.88
CA ASP A 488 16.39 -3.22 4.00
C ASP A 488 16.82 -3.23 5.48
N LEU A 489 16.39 -2.23 6.26
CA LEU A 489 16.73 -2.16 7.68
C LEU A 489 16.09 -3.28 8.50
N ALA A 490 14.87 -3.73 8.15
CA ALA A 490 14.25 -4.88 8.82
C ALA A 490 14.98 -6.20 8.50
N THR A 491 15.53 -6.36 7.30
CA THR A 491 16.37 -7.53 6.96
C THR A 491 17.70 -7.53 7.71
N LEU A 492 18.30 -6.36 7.94
CA LEU A 492 19.46 -6.20 8.83
C LEU A 492 19.09 -6.48 10.29
N ALA A 493 17.95 -5.97 10.77
CA ALA A 493 17.50 -6.24 12.14
C ALA A 493 17.24 -7.74 12.40
N LEU A 494 16.85 -8.49 11.36
CA LEU A 494 16.66 -9.94 11.47
C LEU A 494 17.96 -10.71 11.76
N THR A 495 19.12 -10.23 11.32
CA THR A 495 20.40 -10.89 11.64
C THR A 495 20.76 -10.73 13.11
N GLU A 496 20.38 -9.60 13.71
CA GLU A 496 20.58 -9.33 15.15
C GLU A 496 19.51 -10.01 16.02
N ALA A 497 18.33 -10.29 15.48
CA ALA A 497 17.21 -10.93 16.19
C ALA A 497 17.24 -12.46 16.16
N ALA A 498 18.39 -13.11 15.86
CA ALA A 498 18.49 -14.56 15.66
C ALA A 498 17.98 -15.39 16.85
N ASP A 499 18.06 -14.83 18.08
CA ASP A 499 17.73 -15.54 19.31
C ASP A 499 16.28 -15.31 19.81
N ASP A 500 15.53 -14.33 19.27
CA ASP A 500 14.14 -14.04 19.66
C ASP A 500 13.12 -14.30 18.55
N LEU A 501 12.36 -15.39 18.70
CA LEU A 501 11.29 -15.78 17.79
C LEU A 501 10.17 -14.73 17.70
N LYS A 502 9.86 -14.00 18.78
CA LYS A 502 8.78 -13.01 18.78
C LYS A 502 9.16 -11.81 17.92
N SER A 503 10.37 -11.28 18.10
CA SER A 503 10.93 -10.20 17.29
C SER A 503 11.14 -10.61 15.83
N GLN A 504 11.56 -11.84 15.57
CA GLN A 504 11.61 -12.34 14.19
C GLN A 504 10.22 -12.34 13.55
N ALA A 505 9.19 -12.81 14.26
CA ALA A 505 7.84 -12.81 13.73
C ALA A 505 7.29 -11.39 13.47
N THR A 506 7.58 -10.41 14.33
CA THR A 506 7.14 -9.01 14.10
C THR A 506 7.88 -8.38 12.91
N LEU A 507 9.20 -8.55 12.82
CA LEU A 507 10.01 -8.03 11.70
C LEU A 507 9.60 -8.66 10.37
N ARG A 508 9.40 -9.97 10.31
CA ARG A 508 8.92 -10.67 9.09
C ARG A 508 7.53 -10.21 8.68
N THR A 509 6.64 -9.96 9.65
CA THR A 509 5.30 -9.41 9.38
C THR A 509 5.38 -8.00 8.81
N ARG A 510 6.30 -7.15 9.31
CA ARG A 510 6.57 -5.81 8.74
C ARG A 510 7.09 -5.91 7.31
N ILE A 511 8.09 -6.76 7.07
CA ILE A 511 8.66 -6.99 5.72
C ILE A 511 7.56 -7.42 4.74
N PHE A 512 6.71 -8.38 5.15
CA PHE A 512 5.56 -8.81 4.36
C PHE A 512 4.63 -7.65 3.99
N LYS A 513 4.26 -6.83 4.98
CA LYS A 513 3.36 -5.68 4.78
C LYS A 513 3.95 -4.70 3.77
N TYR A 514 5.23 -4.34 3.88
CA TYR A 514 5.84 -3.36 2.97
C TYR A 514 6.10 -3.90 1.56
N TYR A 515 6.46 -5.19 1.40
CA TYR A 515 6.49 -5.80 0.07
C TYR A 515 5.11 -5.80 -0.59
N LEU A 516 4.05 -6.03 0.20
CA LEU A 516 2.69 -5.97 -0.28
C LEU A 516 2.28 -4.54 -0.66
N ASP A 517 2.65 -3.53 0.14
CA ASP A 517 2.40 -2.12 -0.15
C ASP A 517 3.12 -1.68 -1.45
N LEU A 518 4.35 -2.13 -1.68
CA LEU A 518 5.13 -1.90 -2.92
C LEU A 518 4.60 -2.66 -4.15
N GLY A 519 3.81 -3.72 -3.95
CA GLY A 519 3.30 -4.56 -5.04
C GLY A 519 4.26 -5.65 -5.52
N HIS A 520 5.31 -5.93 -4.76
CA HIS A 520 6.23 -7.05 -5.02
C HIS A 520 5.63 -8.37 -4.49
N ASN A 521 4.64 -8.89 -5.22
CA ASN A 521 3.81 -10.02 -4.76
C ASN A 521 4.59 -11.31 -4.50
N SER A 522 5.61 -11.62 -5.31
CA SER A 522 6.46 -12.81 -5.13
C SER A 522 7.28 -12.72 -3.85
N GLN A 523 7.95 -11.60 -3.63
CA GLN A 523 8.75 -11.34 -2.43
C GLN A 523 7.89 -11.31 -1.17
N ALA A 524 6.68 -10.74 -1.25
CA ALA A 524 5.70 -10.78 -0.15
C ALA A 524 5.31 -12.23 0.18
N TYR A 525 5.03 -13.06 -0.82
CA TYR A 525 4.71 -14.48 -0.60
C TYR A 525 5.89 -15.23 0.03
N ASP A 526 7.11 -15.01 -0.45
CA ASP A 526 8.30 -15.63 0.12
C ASP A 526 8.50 -15.23 1.59
N ALA A 527 8.34 -13.93 1.91
CA ALA A 527 8.39 -13.43 3.29
C ALA A 527 7.32 -14.08 4.19
N LEU A 528 6.11 -14.32 3.67
CA LEU A 528 5.02 -14.98 4.39
C LEU A 528 5.34 -16.43 4.74
N THR A 529 6.01 -17.17 3.86
CA THR A 529 6.40 -18.56 4.15
C THR A 529 7.44 -18.69 5.26
N LEU A 530 8.17 -17.60 5.54
CA LEU A 530 9.26 -17.55 6.51
C LEU A 530 8.81 -17.05 7.90
N ILE A 531 7.51 -16.79 8.10
CA ILE A 531 6.96 -16.38 9.41
C ILE A 531 6.87 -17.63 10.32
N PRO A 532 7.51 -17.63 11.52
CA PRO A 532 7.48 -18.77 12.43
C PRO A 532 6.13 -18.95 13.15
N ASP A 533 5.41 -17.85 13.40
CA ASP A 533 4.10 -17.85 14.06
C ASP A 533 2.95 -18.14 13.09
N HIS A 534 2.31 -19.29 13.25
CA HIS A 534 1.20 -19.71 12.39
C HIS A 534 0.01 -18.73 12.42
N SER A 535 -0.36 -18.18 13.58
CA SER A 535 -1.49 -17.23 13.69
C SER A 535 -1.25 -15.96 12.87
N ARG A 536 -0.07 -15.35 13.00
CA ARG A 536 0.34 -14.16 12.22
C ARG A 536 0.45 -14.47 10.74
N GLN A 537 0.94 -15.67 10.39
CA GLN A 537 0.99 -16.14 9.01
C GLN A 537 -0.42 -16.19 8.38
N LEU A 538 -1.45 -16.63 9.12
CA LEU A 538 -2.83 -16.63 8.62
C LEU A 538 -3.40 -15.23 8.39
N ASP A 539 -3.10 -14.30 9.30
CA ASP A 539 -3.57 -12.93 9.16
C ASP A 539 -2.88 -12.23 7.98
N CYS A 540 -1.57 -12.44 7.80
CA CYS A 540 -0.83 -12.00 6.62
C CYS A 540 -1.40 -12.62 5.34
N LEU A 541 -1.72 -13.92 5.35
CA LEU A 541 -2.32 -14.62 4.21
C LEU A 541 -3.68 -14.04 3.84
N ARG A 542 -4.53 -13.78 4.85
CA ARG A 542 -5.82 -13.11 4.66
C ARG A 542 -5.62 -11.77 4.01
N GLN A 543 -4.65 -10.97 4.49
CA GLN A 543 -4.33 -9.66 3.95
C GLN A 543 -3.84 -9.73 2.49
N LEU A 544 -2.90 -10.63 2.18
CA LEU A 544 -2.41 -10.89 0.83
C LEU A 544 -3.57 -11.16 -0.14
N VAL A 545 -4.47 -12.08 0.24
CA VAL A 545 -5.62 -12.45 -0.60
C VAL A 545 -6.56 -11.27 -0.82
N ILE A 546 -6.75 -10.34 0.16
CA ILE A 546 -7.60 -9.15 -0.07
C ILE A 546 -6.95 -8.24 -1.08
N ILE A 547 -5.70 -7.86 -0.82
CA ILE A 547 -5.01 -6.83 -1.59
C ILE A 547 -4.81 -7.29 -3.03
N LEU A 548 -4.46 -8.56 -3.25
CA LEU A 548 -4.35 -9.11 -4.61
C LEU A 548 -5.70 -9.15 -5.35
N CYS A 549 -6.79 -9.43 -4.65
CA CYS A 549 -8.12 -9.40 -5.25
C CYS A 549 -8.56 -7.96 -5.59
N GLU A 550 -8.33 -7.00 -4.69
CA GLU A 550 -8.62 -5.57 -4.90
C GLU A 550 -7.79 -4.98 -6.03
N ARG A 551 -6.52 -5.38 -6.16
CA ARG A 551 -5.63 -4.98 -7.26
C ARG A 551 -5.87 -5.74 -8.57
N SER A 552 -6.80 -6.69 -8.61
CA SER A 552 -7.09 -7.55 -9.77
C SER A 552 -5.91 -8.40 -10.29
N GLN A 553 -4.89 -8.64 -9.47
CA GLN A 553 -3.71 -9.45 -9.80
C GLN A 553 -3.98 -10.95 -9.55
N LEU A 554 -4.97 -11.48 -10.28
CA LEU A 554 -5.50 -12.83 -10.07
C LEU A 554 -4.56 -13.95 -10.52
N GLN A 555 -3.68 -13.68 -11.48
CA GLN A 555 -2.74 -14.66 -12.02
C GLN A 555 -1.72 -15.10 -10.96
N ASP A 556 -1.14 -14.14 -10.25
CA ASP A 556 -0.18 -14.39 -9.17
C ASP A 556 -0.83 -15.26 -8.09
N LEU A 557 -2.07 -14.93 -7.70
CA LEU A 557 -2.82 -15.68 -6.70
C LEU A 557 -3.02 -17.16 -7.09
N VAL A 558 -3.21 -17.48 -8.37
CA VAL A 558 -3.40 -18.87 -8.85
C VAL A 558 -2.07 -19.61 -9.00
N ASN A 559 -1.01 -18.89 -9.38
CA ASN A 559 0.30 -19.45 -9.67
C ASN A 559 1.10 -19.78 -8.40
N PHE A 560 0.85 -19.11 -7.27
CA PHE A 560 1.58 -19.38 -6.04
C PHE A 560 1.37 -20.83 -5.52
N PRO A 561 2.43 -21.48 -5.01
CA PRO A 561 2.36 -22.88 -4.58
C PRO A 561 1.54 -23.09 -3.29
N TYR A 562 1.47 -22.09 -2.40
CA TYR A 562 0.85 -22.16 -1.06
C TYR A 562 1.20 -23.45 -0.31
N VAL A 563 2.48 -23.67 -0.02
CA VAL A 563 2.93 -24.86 0.71
C VAL A 563 2.25 -24.87 2.09
N ASN A 564 1.51 -25.95 2.41
CA ASN A 564 0.72 -26.14 3.64
C ASN A 564 -0.42 -25.14 3.93
N LEU A 565 -0.58 -24.08 3.12
CA LEU A 565 -1.60 -23.03 3.32
C LEU A 565 -2.79 -23.14 2.34
N GLN A 566 -2.81 -24.17 1.49
CA GLN A 566 -3.78 -24.32 0.41
C GLN A 566 -5.23 -24.37 0.90
N SER A 567 -5.49 -25.11 1.99
CA SER A 567 -6.83 -25.22 2.59
C SER A 567 -7.33 -23.88 3.09
N GLU A 568 -6.44 -23.06 3.63
CA GLU A 568 -6.79 -21.78 4.24
C GLU A 568 -7.06 -20.72 3.19
N VAL A 569 -6.27 -20.67 2.11
CA VAL A 569 -6.56 -19.81 0.95
C VAL A 569 -7.94 -20.12 0.38
N VAL A 570 -8.26 -21.41 0.19
CA VAL A 570 -9.58 -21.84 -0.29
C VAL A 570 -10.67 -21.39 0.69
N ASN A 571 -10.48 -21.61 1.99
CA ASN A 571 -11.46 -21.18 3.01
C ASN A 571 -11.67 -19.65 3.01
N ILE A 572 -10.62 -18.85 2.84
CA ILE A 572 -10.70 -17.39 2.79
C ILE A 572 -11.46 -16.94 1.54
N ILE A 573 -11.10 -17.48 0.37
CA ILE A 573 -11.77 -17.14 -0.90
C ILE A 573 -13.22 -17.60 -0.88
N GLU A 574 -13.52 -18.80 -0.38
CA GLU A 574 -14.88 -19.30 -0.23
C GLU A 574 -15.72 -18.44 0.73
N ALA A 575 -15.17 -18.07 1.89
CA ALA A 575 -15.86 -17.22 2.86
C ALA A 575 -16.20 -15.85 2.26
N ARG A 576 -15.27 -15.26 1.48
CA ARG A 576 -15.52 -14.00 0.77
C ARG A 576 -16.47 -14.15 -0.40
N ALA A 577 -16.32 -15.20 -1.19
CA ALA A 577 -17.21 -15.49 -2.31
C ALA A 577 -18.65 -15.54 -1.81
N ARG A 578 -18.92 -16.18 -0.66
CA ARG A 578 -20.25 -16.26 -0.02
C ARG A 578 -20.74 -14.97 0.64
N ALA A 579 -19.84 -14.04 0.99
CA ALA A 579 -20.19 -12.80 1.70
C ALA A 579 -20.38 -11.61 0.75
N VAL A 580 -19.63 -11.56 -0.35
CA VAL A 580 -19.62 -10.44 -1.30
C VAL A 580 -20.74 -10.60 -2.34
N ASP A 581 -21.24 -9.48 -2.86
CA ASP A 581 -22.23 -9.45 -3.94
C ASP A 581 -21.64 -9.95 -5.27
N LEU A 582 -22.37 -10.86 -5.92
CA LEU A 582 -21.95 -11.62 -7.10
C LEU A 582 -21.64 -10.77 -8.33
N MET A 583 -22.18 -9.54 -8.38
CA MET A 583 -22.01 -8.64 -9.52
C MET A 583 -20.78 -7.73 -9.41
N THR A 584 -20.18 -7.61 -8.23
CA THR A 584 -19.06 -6.68 -7.99
C THR A 584 -17.69 -7.34 -8.22
N HIS A 585 -17.51 -8.58 -7.74
CA HIS A 585 -16.23 -9.29 -7.78
C HIS A 585 -16.43 -10.77 -8.13
N ASN A 586 -15.62 -11.28 -9.06
CA ASN A 586 -15.75 -12.64 -9.60
C ASN A 586 -14.99 -13.70 -8.78
N TYR A 587 -15.21 -13.76 -7.46
CA TYR A 587 -14.51 -14.72 -6.58
C TYR A 587 -14.76 -16.19 -6.93
N TYR A 588 -15.95 -16.53 -7.43
CA TYR A 588 -16.27 -17.90 -7.86
C TYR A 588 -15.52 -18.31 -9.13
N GLU A 589 -15.34 -17.39 -10.09
CA GLU A 589 -14.54 -17.64 -11.30
C GLU A 589 -13.05 -17.81 -10.95
N LEU A 590 -12.55 -17.00 -10.00
CA LEU A 590 -11.21 -17.14 -9.45
C LEU A 590 -11.01 -18.50 -8.75
N LEU A 591 -11.94 -18.90 -7.90
CA LEU A 591 -11.87 -20.17 -7.19
C LEU A 591 -11.94 -21.37 -8.15
N TYR A 592 -12.72 -21.26 -9.22
CA TYR A 592 -12.73 -22.23 -10.31
C TYR A 592 -11.39 -22.32 -11.03
N ALA A 593 -10.82 -21.19 -11.44
CA ALA A 593 -9.50 -21.14 -12.09
C ALA A 593 -8.42 -21.74 -11.18
N PHE A 594 -8.46 -21.42 -9.87
CA PHE A 594 -7.56 -21.96 -8.86
C PHE A 594 -7.62 -23.49 -8.77
N HIS A 595 -8.83 -24.06 -8.76
CA HIS A 595 -9.00 -25.51 -8.71
C HIS A 595 -8.63 -26.22 -10.02
N ILE A 596 -8.87 -25.60 -11.18
CA ILE A 596 -8.47 -26.15 -12.48
C ILE A 596 -6.96 -26.20 -12.64
N HIS A 597 -6.26 -25.12 -12.27
CA HIS A 597 -4.79 -25.06 -12.34
C HIS A 597 -4.13 -26.18 -11.51
N ARG A 598 -4.79 -26.61 -10.42
CA ARG A 598 -4.34 -27.67 -9.53
C ARG A 598 -4.95 -29.05 -9.83
N HIS A 599 -5.63 -29.19 -10.97
CA HIS A 599 -6.32 -30.41 -11.42
C HIS A 599 -7.37 -30.97 -10.45
N ASN A 600 -7.90 -30.14 -9.56
CA ASN A 600 -8.95 -30.50 -8.62
C ASN A 600 -10.34 -30.29 -9.23
N TYR A 601 -10.64 -31.03 -10.31
CA TYR A 601 -11.88 -30.86 -11.08
C TYR A 601 -13.16 -31.06 -10.27
N ARG A 602 -13.12 -31.91 -9.24
CA ARG A 602 -14.28 -32.16 -8.38
C ARG A 602 -14.68 -30.91 -7.59
N LYS A 603 -13.71 -30.28 -6.93
CA LYS A 603 -13.93 -29.04 -6.16
C LYS A 603 -14.29 -27.88 -7.10
N ALA A 604 -13.64 -27.80 -8.27
CA ALA A 604 -14.00 -26.82 -9.30
C ALA A 604 -15.48 -26.92 -9.72
N GLY A 605 -15.96 -28.16 -9.92
CA GLY A 605 -17.37 -28.44 -10.23
C GLY A 605 -18.31 -28.00 -9.10
N THR A 606 -18.01 -28.38 -7.86
CA THR A 606 -18.80 -27.97 -6.67
C THR A 606 -18.92 -26.45 -6.54
N VAL A 607 -17.81 -25.73 -6.73
CA VAL A 607 -17.79 -24.26 -6.64
C VAL A 607 -18.64 -23.61 -7.73
N MET A 608 -18.55 -24.09 -8.97
CA MET A 608 -19.35 -23.58 -10.07
C MET A 608 -20.84 -23.92 -9.92
N PHE A 609 -21.15 -25.07 -9.34
CA PHE A 609 -22.52 -25.41 -9.00
C PHE A 609 -23.09 -24.50 -7.90
N GLU A 610 -22.33 -24.24 -6.83
CA GLU A 610 -22.70 -23.28 -5.78
C GLU A 610 -22.91 -21.87 -6.37
N TYR A 611 -22.03 -21.45 -7.27
CA TYR A 611 -22.14 -20.18 -8.00
C TYR A 611 -23.44 -20.09 -8.81
N GLY A 612 -23.75 -21.11 -9.60
CA GLY A 612 -24.98 -21.17 -10.39
C GLY A 612 -26.24 -21.14 -9.52
N MET A 613 -26.24 -21.89 -8.41
CA MET A 613 -27.34 -21.91 -7.45
C MET A 613 -27.58 -20.54 -6.82
N ARG A 614 -26.51 -19.82 -6.45
CA ARG A 614 -26.61 -18.50 -5.83
C ARG A 614 -27.04 -17.44 -6.84
N LEU A 615 -26.51 -17.48 -8.07
CA LEU A 615 -26.94 -16.62 -9.17
C LEU A 615 -28.45 -16.74 -9.43
N GLY A 616 -28.99 -17.96 -9.47
CA GLY A 616 -30.42 -18.18 -9.65
C GLY A 616 -31.30 -17.61 -8.52
N ARG A 617 -30.75 -17.47 -7.31
CA ARG A 617 -31.48 -16.89 -6.16
C ARG A 617 -31.39 -15.37 -6.11
N GLU A 618 -30.18 -14.82 -6.28
CA GLU A 618 -29.86 -13.41 -6.04
C GLU A 618 -29.99 -12.55 -7.31
N VAL A 619 -29.55 -13.04 -8.47
CA VAL A 619 -29.41 -12.26 -9.70
C VAL A 619 -30.41 -12.72 -10.76
N ARG A 620 -31.65 -12.25 -10.63
CA ARG A 620 -32.77 -12.56 -11.54
C ARG A 620 -32.80 -11.68 -12.78
N THR A 621 -31.65 -11.54 -13.43
CA THR A 621 -31.50 -10.78 -14.68
C THR A 621 -31.14 -11.73 -15.82
N LEU A 622 -31.33 -11.30 -17.07
CA LEU A 622 -30.91 -12.08 -18.25
C LEU A 622 -29.41 -12.41 -18.20
N VAL A 623 -28.58 -11.47 -17.73
CA VAL A 623 -27.13 -11.65 -17.56
C VAL A 623 -26.84 -12.66 -16.45
N GLY A 624 -27.54 -12.59 -15.31
CA GLY A 624 -27.41 -13.56 -14.22
C GLY A 624 -27.77 -14.98 -14.67
N LEU A 625 -28.85 -15.12 -15.44
CA LEU A 625 -29.29 -16.40 -16.00
C LEU A 625 -28.28 -16.95 -17.03
N GLN A 626 -27.67 -16.09 -17.85
CA GLN A 626 -26.58 -16.50 -18.75
C GLN A 626 -25.36 -17.00 -17.98
N LYS A 627 -24.95 -16.29 -16.93
CA LYS A 627 -23.87 -16.75 -16.05
C LYS A 627 -24.23 -18.06 -15.33
N GLN A 628 -25.47 -18.23 -14.92
CA GLN A 628 -25.96 -19.46 -14.29
C GLN A 628 -25.84 -20.67 -15.22
N VAL A 629 -26.33 -20.54 -16.47
CA VAL A 629 -26.22 -21.60 -17.48
C VAL A 629 -24.76 -21.95 -17.77
N ASN A 630 -23.90 -20.94 -17.89
CA ASN A 630 -22.46 -21.14 -18.10
C ASN A 630 -21.80 -21.84 -16.91
N ALA A 631 -22.19 -21.50 -15.67
CA ALA A 631 -21.67 -22.11 -14.45
C ALA A 631 -22.05 -23.60 -14.36
N TYR A 632 -23.31 -23.96 -14.65
CA TYR A 632 -23.73 -25.36 -14.68
C TYR A 632 -23.05 -26.14 -15.79
N LEU A 633 -22.87 -25.54 -16.98
CA LEU A 633 -22.13 -26.17 -18.07
C LEU A 633 -20.66 -26.40 -17.70
N ALA A 634 -20.01 -25.43 -17.06
CA ALA A 634 -18.65 -25.57 -16.55
C ALA A 634 -18.56 -26.69 -15.49
N CYS A 635 -19.53 -26.77 -14.59
CA CYS A 635 -19.64 -27.85 -13.61
C CYS A 635 -19.77 -29.23 -14.28
N LEU A 636 -20.68 -29.39 -15.24
CA LEU A 636 -20.87 -30.63 -16.00
C LEU A 636 -19.58 -31.04 -16.72
N ASN A 637 -18.91 -30.10 -17.36
CA ASN A 637 -17.62 -30.35 -18.01
C ASN A 637 -16.57 -30.82 -17.01
N CYS A 638 -16.45 -30.17 -15.85
CA CYS A 638 -15.51 -30.58 -14.80
C CYS A 638 -15.78 -31.99 -14.28
N LEU A 639 -17.04 -32.37 -14.09
CA LEU A 639 -17.38 -33.72 -13.61
C LEU A 639 -17.20 -34.79 -14.68
N ARG A 640 -17.42 -34.47 -15.97
CA ARG A 640 -17.15 -35.38 -17.09
C ARG A 640 -15.67 -35.65 -17.31
N LEU A 641 -14.77 -34.77 -16.85
CA LEU A 641 -13.33 -34.99 -16.85
C LEU A 641 -12.89 -35.99 -15.75
N ILE A 642 -13.75 -36.27 -14.77
CA ILE A 642 -13.48 -37.19 -13.66
C ILE A 642 -14.02 -38.57 -14.03
N ARG A 643 -13.45 -39.62 -13.44
CA ARG A 643 -14.01 -40.97 -13.52
C ARG A 643 -15.46 -40.99 -13.01
N PRO A 644 -16.36 -41.76 -13.63
CA PRO A 644 -17.79 -41.75 -13.29
C PRO A 644 -18.09 -42.11 -11.83
N GLU A 645 -17.24 -42.92 -11.20
CA GLU A 645 -17.34 -43.31 -9.78
C GLU A 645 -17.23 -42.13 -8.80
N TYR A 646 -16.54 -41.05 -9.18
CA TYR A 646 -16.30 -39.88 -8.33
C TYR A 646 -17.03 -38.62 -8.82
N ALA A 647 -17.90 -38.76 -9.82
CA ALA A 647 -18.62 -37.65 -10.47
C ALA A 647 -19.91 -37.27 -9.72
N TRP A 648 -19.76 -36.83 -8.47
CA TRP A 648 -20.87 -36.42 -7.60
C TRP A 648 -20.51 -35.18 -6.75
N ILE A 649 -21.54 -34.37 -6.48
CA ILE A 649 -21.47 -33.14 -5.68
C ILE A 649 -22.31 -33.30 -4.41
N VAL A 650 -21.88 -32.62 -3.35
CA VAL A 650 -22.56 -32.60 -2.05
C VAL A 650 -23.30 -31.28 -1.89
N GLN A 651 -24.61 -31.35 -1.64
CA GLN A 651 -25.44 -30.17 -1.38
C GLN A 651 -26.13 -30.30 -0.01
N PRO A 652 -26.22 -29.23 0.80
CA PRO A 652 -27.17 -29.18 1.90
C PRO A 652 -28.61 -29.14 1.34
N ALA A 653 -29.48 -30.03 1.82
CA ALA A 653 -30.86 -30.18 1.35
C ALA A 653 -31.62 -28.83 1.37
N PRO A 654 -32.51 -28.58 0.39
CA PRO A 654 -33.30 -27.35 0.35
C PRO A 654 -34.14 -27.20 1.63
N GLY A 655 -33.84 -26.18 2.43
CA GLY A 655 -34.47 -25.93 3.74
C GLY A 655 -33.62 -26.31 4.96
N ALA A 656 -32.45 -26.95 4.78
CA ALA A 656 -31.50 -27.18 5.85
C ALA A 656 -30.81 -25.86 6.26
N VAL A 657 -31.13 -25.36 7.45
CA VAL A 657 -30.38 -24.26 8.08
C VAL A 657 -29.08 -24.86 8.63
N CYS A 658 -28.02 -24.85 7.83
CA CYS A 658 -26.68 -25.10 8.34
C CYS A 658 -26.19 -23.82 9.02
N GLU A 659 -26.30 -23.73 10.36
CA GLU A 659 -25.61 -22.68 11.09
C GLU A 659 -24.09 -22.87 10.93
N ARG A 660 -23.41 -21.78 10.58
CA ARG A 660 -21.96 -21.73 10.42
C ARG A 660 -21.32 -21.99 11.80
N SER A 661 -20.22 -22.74 11.84
CA SER A 661 -19.37 -22.80 13.04
C SER A 661 -18.91 -21.37 13.40
N GLY A 662 -19.46 -20.81 14.49
CA GLY A 662 -19.10 -19.48 15.01
C GLY A 662 -20.24 -18.48 15.22
N THR A 663 -21.49 -18.75 14.82
CA THR A 663 -22.63 -17.87 15.15
C THR A 663 -23.19 -18.18 16.55
N SER A 664 -23.46 -17.14 17.34
CA SER A 664 -24.07 -17.27 18.68
C SER A 664 -25.44 -17.97 18.60
N PRO A 665 -25.76 -18.90 19.53
CA PRO A 665 -27.03 -19.61 19.51
C PRO A 665 -28.21 -18.64 19.55
N LYS A 666 -29.16 -18.76 18.62
CA LYS A 666 -30.41 -18.00 18.68
C LYS A 666 -31.17 -18.35 19.96
N ARG A 667 -31.32 -17.34 20.83
CA ARG A 667 -32.17 -17.43 22.04
C ARG A 667 -33.59 -17.03 21.67
N ASN A 668 -34.57 -17.72 22.22
CA ASN A 668 -35.96 -17.30 22.15
C ASN A 668 -36.17 -16.01 22.99
N HIS A 669 -37.37 -15.40 22.91
CA HIS A 669 -37.70 -14.17 23.65
C HIS A 669 -37.55 -14.28 25.18
N GLU A 670 -37.42 -15.51 25.70
CA GLU A 670 -37.22 -15.83 27.12
C GLU A 670 -35.75 -16.16 27.48
N GLY A 671 -34.83 -16.07 26.52
CA GLY A 671 -33.39 -16.23 26.77
C GLY A 671 -32.87 -17.66 26.82
N GLU A 672 -33.70 -18.67 26.57
CA GLU A 672 -33.32 -20.08 26.48
C GLU A 672 -32.77 -20.44 25.09
N SER A 673 -31.73 -21.27 25.08
CA SER A 673 -31.18 -21.82 23.85
C SER A 673 -32.17 -22.81 23.23
N VAL A 674 -32.66 -22.50 22.03
CA VAL A 674 -33.51 -23.44 21.28
C VAL A 674 -32.67 -24.68 20.94
N PRO A 675 -33.14 -25.91 21.25
CA PRO A 675 -32.41 -27.13 20.90
C PRO A 675 -32.31 -27.26 19.39
N ILE A 676 -31.08 -27.49 18.92
CA ILE A 676 -30.66 -27.59 17.52
C ILE A 676 -31.38 -28.80 16.88
N PRO A 677 -32.04 -28.67 15.71
CA PRO A 677 -32.45 -29.83 14.93
C PRO A 677 -31.18 -30.52 14.43
N SER A 678 -30.87 -31.67 15.01
CA SER A 678 -29.73 -32.51 14.64
C SER A 678 -29.91 -33.06 13.23
N GLY A 679 -29.16 -32.52 12.27
CA GLY A 679 -28.92 -33.13 10.96
C GLY A 679 -29.12 -32.18 9.79
N CYS A 680 -28.02 -31.63 9.26
CA CYS A 680 -28.01 -31.23 7.86
C CYS A 680 -28.27 -32.48 7.03
N GLN A 681 -29.47 -32.61 6.48
CA GLN A 681 -29.71 -33.59 5.43
C GLN A 681 -28.84 -33.19 4.24
N VAL A 682 -27.91 -34.05 3.88
CA VAL A 682 -26.96 -33.84 2.78
C VAL A 682 -27.45 -34.64 1.59
N GLU A 683 -27.69 -33.97 0.47
CA GLU A 683 -28.11 -34.57 -0.79
C GLU A 683 -26.88 -34.76 -1.69
N ILE A 684 -26.73 -35.96 -2.25
CA ILE A 684 -25.67 -36.28 -3.21
C ILE A 684 -26.27 -36.14 -4.60
N LEU A 685 -25.76 -35.19 -5.38
CA LEU A 685 -26.19 -34.96 -6.76
C LEU A 685 -25.28 -35.70 -7.72
N GLU A 686 -25.88 -36.55 -8.55
CA GLU A 686 -25.20 -37.22 -9.66
C GLU A 686 -25.25 -36.38 -10.94
N LEU A 687 -24.46 -36.77 -11.96
CA LEU A 687 -24.44 -36.11 -13.27
C LEU A 687 -25.83 -35.91 -13.88
N ARG A 688 -26.73 -36.89 -13.72
CA ARG A 688 -28.10 -36.81 -14.26
C ARG A 688 -28.93 -35.71 -13.63
N ASP A 689 -28.73 -35.43 -12.34
CA ASP A 689 -29.47 -34.39 -11.64
C ASP A 689 -28.93 -33.00 -11.99
N LEU A 690 -27.61 -32.89 -12.20
CA LEU A 690 -26.98 -31.67 -12.71
C LEU A 690 -27.39 -31.39 -14.16
N GLU A 691 -27.58 -32.42 -14.98
CA GLU A 691 -28.13 -32.28 -16.34
C GLU A 691 -29.57 -31.74 -16.31
N LYS A 692 -30.41 -32.15 -15.36
CA LYS A 692 -31.75 -31.58 -15.19
C LYS A 692 -31.70 -30.09 -14.87
N GLU A 693 -30.86 -29.68 -13.93
CA GLU A 693 -30.69 -28.26 -13.56
C GLU A 693 -30.14 -27.40 -14.71
N TYR A 694 -29.20 -27.96 -15.48
CA TYR A 694 -28.69 -27.31 -16.68
C TYR A 694 -29.78 -27.12 -17.75
N ILE A 695 -30.56 -28.17 -18.05
CA ILE A 695 -31.59 -28.09 -19.11
C ILE A 695 -32.74 -27.18 -18.69
N LEU A 696 -33.10 -27.17 -17.41
CA LEU A 696 -34.07 -26.23 -16.85
C LEU A 696 -33.58 -24.78 -16.92
N SER A 697 -32.36 -24.49 -16.49
CA SER A 697 -31.81 -23.13 -16.59
C SER A 697 -31.60 -22.67 -18.03
N HIS A 698 -31.19 -23.58 -18.93
CA HIS A 698 -31.03 -23.31 -20.35
C HIS A 698 -32.37 -22.97 -21.01
N SER A 699 -33.42 -23.75 -20.74
CA SER A 699 -34.77 -23.47 -21.25
C SER A 699 -35.37 -22.17 -20.71
N ARG A 700 -35.10 -21.81 -19.43
CA ARG A 700 -35.44 -20.49 -18.89
C ARG A 700 -34.73 -19.38 -19.66
N LEU A 701 -33.47 -19.58 -20.04
CA LEU A 701 -32.67 -18.61 -20.78
C LEU A 701 -33.13 -18.43 -22.22
N THR A 702 -33.41 -19.52 -22.95
CA THR A 702 -33.95 -19.44 -24.31
C THR A 702 -35.28 -18.67 -24.31
N MET A 703 -36.12 -18.91 -23.31
CA MET A 703 -37.38 -18.22 -23.13
C MET A 703 -37.24 -16.75 -22.75
N ALA A 704 -36.33 -16.42 -21.83
CA ALA A 704 -36.05 -15.05 -21.44
C ALA A 704 -35.45 -14.21 -22.59
N LYS A 705 -34.78 -14.85 -23.57
CA LYS A 705 -34.30 -14.19 -24.79
C LYS A 705 -35.42 -13.91 -25.78
N HIS A 706 -36.37 -14.84 -25.91
CA HIS A 706 -37.50 -14.71 -26.85
C HIS A 706 -38.58 -13.74 -26.33
N ASN A 707 -38.82 -13.73 -25.01
CA ASN A 707 -39.79 -12.85 -24.37
C ASN A 707 -39.08 -11.88 -23.41
N ASN A 708 -39.18 -10.57 -23.64
CA ASN A 708 -38.60 -9.53 -22.77
C ASN A 708 -39.11 -9.55 -21.30
N ALA A 709 -40.14 -10.36 -20.99
CA ALA A 709 -40.68 -10.54 -19.65
C ALA A 709 -39.90 -11.58 -18.82
N ALA A 710 -38.65 -11.25 -18.49
CA ALA A 710 -37.73 -12.16 -17.78
C ALA A 710 -38.18 -12.57 -16.35
N ALA A 711 -39.06 -11.80 -15.69
CA ALA A 711 -39.39 -12.05 -14.29
C ALA A 711 -40.24 -13.32 -14.08
N VAL A 712 -41.12 -13.66 -15.02
CA VAL A 712 -42.01 -14.84 -14.92
C VAL A 712 -41.26 -16.11 -15.33
N THR A 713 -40.37 -16.02 -16.33
CA THR A 713 -39.61 -17.17 -16.84
C THR A 713 -38.55 -17.67 -15.87
N VAL A 714 -38.01 -16.81 -15.01
CA VAL A 714 -36.93 -17.18 -14.06
C VAL A 714 -37.42 -18.13 -12.95
N ASN A 715 -38.69 -18.05 -12.54
CA ASN A 715 -39.24 -18.85 -11.44
C ASN A 715 -40.01 -20.09 -11.89
N ALA A 716 -40.27 -20.24 -13.19
CA ALA A 716 -41.11 -21.30 -13.72
C ALA A 716 -40.48 -22.68 -13.47
N SER A 717 -41.27 -23.60 -12.91
CA SER A 717 -40.88 -25.01 -12.75
C SER A 717 -40.77 -25.70 -14.12
N ALA A 718 -40.21 -26.91 -14.16
CA ALA A 718 -40.17 -27.67 -15.42
C ALA A 718 -41.58 -27.87 -16.02
N GLU A 719 -42.60 -28.06 -15.18
CA GLU A 719 -44.00 -28.21 -15.59
C GLU A 719 -44.59 -26.91 -16.14
N ASP A 720 -44.27 -25.77 -15.52
CA ASP A 720 -44.72 -24.44 -15.97
C ASP A 720 -43.98 -23.96 -17.23
N MET A 721 -42.74 -24.41 -17.43
CA MET A 721 -41.91 -24.03 -18.57
C MET A 721 -42.41 -24.66 -19.87
N VAL A 722 -42.94 -25.89 -19.84
CA VAL A 722 -43.47 -26.58 -21.03
C VAL A 722 -44.55 -25.77 -21.76
N PRO A 723 -45.66 -25.33 -21.12
CA PRO A 723 -46.69 -24.56 -21.81
C PRO A 723 -46.19 -23.19 -22.29
N LEU A 724 -45.29 -22.55 -21.53
CA LEU A 724 -44.67 -21.29 -21.96
C LEU A 724 -43.85 -21.50 -23.25
N LEU A 725 -43.01 -22.54 -23.30
CA LEU A 725 -42.17 -22.85 -24.48
C LEU A 725 -43.01 -23.14 -25.70
N VAL A 726 -44.09 -23.89 -25.50
CA VAL A 726 -45.08 -24.20 -26.54
C VAL A 726 -45.78 -22.94 -27.06
N GLN A 727 -46.12 -21.99 -26.19
CA GLN A 727 -46.70 -20.70 -26.60
C GLN A 727 -45.73 -19.86 -27.43
N ALA A 728 -44.45 -19.82 -27.01
CA ALA A 728 -43.37 -19.13 -27.74
C ALA A 728 -43.06 -19.80 -29.08
N GLY A 729 -43.34 -21.10 -29.22
CA GLY A 729 -43.03 -21.89 -30.41
C GLY A 729 -41.65 -22.55 -30.35
N LEU A 730 -41.07 -22.74 -29.16
CA LEU A 730 -39.78 -23.42 -28.94
C LEU A 730 -40.00 -24.90 -28.58
N PHE A 731 -40.42 -25.69 -29.56
CA PHE A 731 -40.77 -27.10 -29.43
C PHE A 731 -39.59 -28.03 -29.16
N ASP A 732 -38.42 -27.83 -29.78
CA ASP A 732 -37.22 -28.65 -29.52
C ASP A 732 -36.79 -28.55 -28.04
N ALA A 733 -36.80 -27.34 -27.49
CA ALA A 733 -36.50 -27.09 -26.09
C ALA A 733 -37.55 -27.72 -25.17
N ALA A 734 -38.85 -27.62 -25.51
CA ALA A 734 -39.93 -28.27 -24.77
C ALA A 734 -39.80 -29.80 -24.76
N ILE A 735 -39.46 -30.41 -25.90
CA ILE A 735 -39.22 -31.85 -26.01
C ILE A 735 -38.02 -32.27 -25.14
N SER A 736 -36.92 -31.51 -25.18
CA SER A 736 -35.74 -31.78 -24.34
C SER A 736 -36.06 -31.73 -22.84
N LEU A 737 -36.92 -30.80 -22.41
CA LEU A 737 -37.43 -30.74 -21.04
C LEU A 737 -38.32 -31.93 -20.70
N CYS A 738 -39.26 -32.28 -21.58
CA CYS A 738 -40.15 -33.41 -21.35
C CYS A 738 -39.37 -34.73 -21.24
N GLN A 739 -38.32 -34.93 -22.05
CA GLN A 739 -37.45 -36.11 -21.97
C GLN A 739 -36.67 -36.17 -20.64
N THR A 740 -36.15 -35.04 -20.18
CA THR A 740 -35.25 -35.00 -19.02
C THR A 740 -35.98 -35.10 -17.69
N PHE A 741 -37.16 -34.47 -17.61
CA PHE A 741 -38.05 -34.53 -16.44
C PHE A 741 -39.10 -35.65 -16.53
N LYS A 742 -39.12 -36.43 -17.63
CA LYS A 742 -40.12 -37.49 -17.90
C LYS A 742 -41.57 -36.98 -17.87
N LEU A 743 -41.80 -35.79 -18.42
CA LEU A 743 -43.13 -35.18 -18.55
C LEU A 743 -43.85 -35.67 -19.82
N SER A 744 -45.16 -35.46 -19.90
CA SER A 744 -45.94 -35.84 -21.08
C SER A 744 -45.63 -34.93 -22.28
N PHE A 745 -45.55 -35.51 -23.48
CA PHE A 745 -45.37 -34.75 -24.73
C PHE A 745 -46.68 -34.17 -25.29
N ILE A 746 -47.83 -34.55 -24.70
CA ILE A 746 -49.17 -34.15 -25.16
C ILE A 746 -49.28 -32.63 -25.35
N PRO A 747 -48.91 -31.77 -24.38
CA PRO A 747 -49.04 -30.32 -24.53
C PRO A 747 -48.21 -29.75 -25.70
N VAL A 748 -47.08 -30.39 -26.01
CA VAL A 748 -46.19 -29.99 -27.11
C VAL A 748 -46.86 -30.25 -28.45
N PHE A 749 -47.43 -31.45 -28.63
CA PHE A 749 -48.13 -31.80 -29.86
C PHE A 749 -49.45 -31.02 -30.05
N GLU A 750 -50.21 -30.75 -28.98
CA GLU A 750 -51.41 -29.90 -29.05
C GLU A 750 -51.07 -28.47 -29.49
N GLY A 751 -50.03 -27.89 -28.90
CA GLY A 751 -49.62 -26.54 -29.23
C GLY A 751 -49.01 -26.43 -30.62
N LEU A 752 -48.28 -27.46 -31.07
CA LEU A 752 -47.74 -27.49 -32.42
C LEU A 752 -48.86 -27.61 -33.47
N ALA A 753 -49.81 -28.52 -33.25
CA ALA A 753 -51.02 -28.62 -34.07
C ALA A 753 -51.77 -27.29 -34.10
N TYR A 754 -51.95 -26.63 -32.95
CA TYR A 754 -52.59 -25.31 -32.88
C TYR A 754 -51.82 -24.24 -33.68
N LYS A 755 -50.48 -24.22 -33.62
CA LYS A 755 -49.67 -23.28 -34.42
C LYS A 755 -49.80 -23.54 -35.92
N CYS A 756 -49.79 -24.81 -36.36
CA CYS A 756 -50.06 -25.18 -37.75
C CYS A 756 -51.43 -24.66 -38.23
N ILE A 757 -52.47 -24.82 -37.40
CA ILE A 757 -53.83 -24.31 -37.66
C ILE A 757 -53.84 -22.79 -37.79
N THR A 758 -53.17 -22.08 -36.86
CA THR A 758 -53.12 -20.62 -36.91
C THR A 758 -52.37 -20.08 -38.12
N LEU A 759 -51.33 -20.78 -38.61
CA LEU A 759 -50.63 -20.42 -39.84
C LEU A 759 -51.48 -20.66 -41.08
N GLN A 760 -52.27 -21.74 -41.11
CA GLN A 760 -53.16 -22.05 -42.23
C GLN A 760 -54.28 -21.02 -42.39
N ASN A 761 -54.77 -20.45 -41.29
CA ASN A 761 -55.88 -19.49 -41.27
C ASN A 761 -55.41 -18.02 -41.16
N GLY A 762 -54.10 -17.77 -41.09
CA GLY A 762 -53.53 -16.47 -40.76
C GLY A 762 -53.16 -15.59 -41.96
N SER A 763 -52.91 -14.30 -41.71
CA SER A 763 -52.48 -13.32 -42.72
C SER A 763 -50.99 -13.40 -43.03
N ASP A 764 -50.49 -12.63 -44.01
CA ASP A 764 -49.05 -12.59 -44.38
C ASP A 764 -48.12 -12.29 -43.18
N ALA A 765 -48.59 -11.55 -42.17
CA ALA A 765 -47.84 -11.30 -40.94
C ALA A 765 -47.63 -12.58 -40.12
N THR A 766 -48.63 -13.47 -40.08
CA THR A 766 -48.53 -14.78 -39.41
C THR A 766 -47.57 -15.72 -40.13
N GLN A 767 -47.45 -15.60 -41.46
CA GLN A 767 -46.47 -16.36 -42.25
C GLN A 767 -45.05 -15.92 -41.92
N ALA A 768 -44.80 -14.61 -41.80
CA ALA A 768 -43.50 -14.08 -41.38
C ALA A 768 -43.12 -14.51 -39.95
N ASP A 769 -44.07 -14.49 -39.01
CA ASP A 769 -43.85 -15.02 -37.66
C ASP A 769 -43.70 -16.55 -37.65
N GLY A 770 -44.35 -17.25 -38.58
CA GLY A 770 -44.19 -18.67 -38.87
C GLY A 770 -42.75 -19.06 -39.12
N TRP A 771 -42.09 -18.35 -40.04
CA TRP A 771 -40.69 -18.57 -40.35
C TRP A 771 -39.75 -18.35 -39.16
N LYS A 772 -40.07 -17.43 -38.24
CA LYS A 772 -39.25 -17.16 -37.06
C LYS A 772 -39.20 -18.35 -36.10
N TRP A 773 -40.36 -18.87 -35.69
CA TRP A 773 -40.36 -20.01 -34.76
C TRP A 773 -39.96 -21.32 -35.47
N LEU A 774 -40.23 -21.47 -36.78
CA LEU A 774 -39.73 -22.61 -37.55
C LEU A 774 -38.19 -22.62 -37.63
N ALA A 775 -37.53 -21.45 -37.66
CA ALA A 775 -36.07 -21.35 -37.63
C ALA A 775 -35.45 -21.83 -36.30
N GLU A 776 -36.18 -21.69 -35.19
CA GLU A 776 -35.67 -22.01 -33.85
C GLU A 776 -35.76 -23.51 -33.49
N ASN A 777 -36.54 -24.31 -34.24
CA ASN A 777 -36.76 -25.75 -34.00
C ASN A 777 -36.07 -26.66 -35.02
N GLN A 778 -35.03 -26.16 -35.68
CA GLN A 778 -34.44 -26.85 -36.81
C GLN A 778 -33.40 -27.89 -36.38
N GLN A 779 -33.83 -29.16 -36.31
CA GLN A 779 -32.95 -30.28 -36.62
C GLN A 779 -32.88 -30.46 -38.14
N SER A 780 -32.01 -29.68 -38.78
CA SER A 780 -31.23 -30.06 -39.97
C SER A 780 -31.95 -30.83 -41.11
N SER A 781 -32.96 -30.28 -41.77
CA SER A 781 -33.34 -30.72 -43.14
C SER A 781 -34.28 -29.79 -43.93
N VAL A 782 -34.23 -28.47 -43.77
CA VAL A 782 -35.03 -27.59 -44.64
C VAL A 782 -34.36 -27.48 -46.02
N VAL A 783 -34.84 -28.27 -46.98
CA VAL A 783 -34.68 -27.95 -48.39
C VAL A 783 -35.59 -26.77 -48.68
N THR A 784 -35.04 -25.56 -48.66
CA THR A 784 -35.73 -24.35 -49.14
C THR A 784 -35.87 -24.45 -50.66
N THR A 785 -36.81 -25.25 -51.15
CA THR A 785 -37.30 -25.08 -52.51
C THR A 785 -38.13 -23.80 -52.55
N LYS A 786 -37.96 -22.99 -53.60
CA LYS A 786 -38.63 -21.68 -53.81
C LYS A 786 -40.17 -21.74 -53.86
N GLU A 787 -40.76 -22.90 -53.59
CA GLU A 787 -42.18 -23.22 -53.79
C GLU A 787 -42.89 -23.67 -52.50
N SER A 788 -42.20 -23.77 -51.35
CA SER A 788 -42.83 -24.19 -50.09
C SER A 788 -43.23 -23.01 -49.21
N SER A 789 -44.49 -23.01 -48.75
CA SER A 789 -45.03 -22.02 -47.81
C SER A 789 -44.65 -22.38 -46.36
N ALA A 790 -44.69 -21.41 -45.42
CA ALA A 790 -44.38 -21.70 -44.01
C ALA A 790 -45.33 -22.74 -43.41
N THR A 791 -46.57 -22.79 -43.92
CA THR A 791 -47.57 -23.80 -43.58
C THR A 791 -47.11 -25.21 -43.94
N ASP A 792 -46.58 -25.41 -45.14
CA ASP A 792 -46.14 -26.74 -45.59
C ASP A 792 -44.99 -27.27 -44.72
N GLU A 793 -44.06 -26.39 -44.36
CA GLU A 793 -42.91 -26.75 -43.52
C GLU A 793 -43.32 -27.02 -42.07
N ALA A 794 -44.30 -26.28 -41.53
CA ALA A 794 -44.87 -26.56 -40.21
C ALA A 794 -45.56 -27.94 -40.15
N TRP A 795 -46.30 -28.32 -41.20
CA TRP A 795 -46.91 -29.64 -41.31
C TRP A 795 -45.88 -30.76 -41.46
N ARG A 796 -44.79 -30.53 -42.18
CA ARG A 796 -43.66 -31.46 -42.24
C ARG A 796 -42.99 -31.65 -40.89
N LEU A 797 -42.79 -30.58 -40.14
CA LEU A 797 -42.19 -30.63 -38.81
C LEU A 797 -43.07 -31.41 -37.82
N LEU A 798 -44.39 -31.23 -37.85
CA LEU A 798 -45.35 -32.08 -37.11
C LEU A 798 -45.19 -33.56 -37.47
N THR A 799 -45.11 -33.86 -38.77
CA THR A 799 -44.94 -35.23 -39.28
C THR A 799 -43.64 -35.84 -38.77
N PHE A 800 -42.53 -35.11 -38.87
CA PHE A 800 -41.22 -35.51 -38.39
C PHE A 800 -41.19 -35.81 -36.89
N TYR A 801 -41.79 -34.95 -36.06
CA TYR A 801 -41.84 -35.20 -34.62
C TYR A 801 -42.70 -36.41 -34.24
N LEU A 802 -43.82 -36.62 -34.93
CA LEU A 802 -44.66 -37.80 -34.69
C LEU A 802 -43.94 -39.10 -35.08
N GLU A 803 -43.17 -39.09 -36.19
CA GLU A 803 -42.34 -40.23 -36.60
C GLU A 803 -41.17 -40.48 -35.63
N LYS A 804 -40.51 -39.42 -35.19
CA LYS A 804 -39.34 -39.50 -34.29
C LYS A 804 -39.71 -39.98 -32.89
N TYR A 805 -40.92 -39.69 -32.42
CA TYR A 805 -41.39 -39.99 -31.06
C TYR A 805 -42.66 -40.84 -31.05
N PRO A 806 -42.55 -42.17 -31.29
CA PRO A 806 -43.71 -43.07 -31.26
C PRO A 806 -44.26 -43.27 -29.84
N SER A 807 -45.58 -43.24 -29.69
CA SER A 807 -46.30 -43.52 -28.43
C SER A 807 -47.06 -44.85 -28.48
N GLN A 808 -47.28 -45.48 -27.32
CA GLN A 808 -48.23 -46.59 -27.19
C GLN A 808 -49.63 -46.13 -27.61
N ASN A 809 -50.30 -46.88 -28.50
CA ASN A 809 -51.65 -46.60 -29.01
C ASN A 809 -51.83 -45.23 -29.68
N LEU A 810 -50.80 -44.70 -30.36
CA LEU A 810 -50.89 -43.45 -31.13
C LEU A 810 -51.47 -42.25 -30.34
N GLN A 811 -51.25 -42.18 -29.02
CA GLN A 811 -51.81 -41.14 -28.16
C GLN A 811 -51.49 -39.72 -28.66
N TYR A 812 -50.30 -39.50 -29.21
CA TYR A 812 -49.92 -38.20 -29.78
C TYR A 812 -50.68 -37.88 -31.07
N HIS A 813 -50.85 -38.86 -31.96
CA HIS A 813 -51.68 -38.67 -33.17
C HIS A 813 -53.14 -38.43 -32.82
N ARG A 814 -53.67 -39.14 -31.82
CA ARG A 814 -55.03 -38.95 -31.31
C ARG A 814 -55.24 -37.52 -30.84
N CYS A 815 -54.30 -37.03 -30.04
CA CYS A 815 -54.28 -35.69 -29.48
C CYS A 815 -54.26 -34.62 -30.59
N VAL A 816 -53.41 -34.79 -31.61
CA VAL A 816 -53.38 -33.92 -32.79
C VAL A 816 -54.72 -33.96 -33.55
N ILE A 817 -55.29 -35.14 -33.79
CA ILE A 817 -56.58 -35.29 -34.48
C ILE A 817 -57.71 -34.61 -33.70
N ASP A 818 -57.80 -34.86 -32.38
CA ASP A 818 -58.81 -34.23 -31.51
C ASP A 818 -58.71 -32.70 -31.58
N LYS A 819 -57.46 -32.17 -31.60
CA LYS A 819 -57.23 -30.74 -31.74
C LYS A 819 -57.64 -30.20 -33.10
N LEU A 820 -57.29 -30.86 -34.20
CA LEU A 820 -57.67 -30.45 -35.56
C LEU A 820 -59.19 -30.42 -35.75
N LEU A 821 -59.86 -31.50 -35.32
CA LEU A 821 -61.31 -31.62 -35.43
C LEU A 821 -62.03 -30.59 -34.55
N SER A 822 -61.49 -30.26 -33.36
CA SER A 822 -62.06 -29.20 -32.51
C SER A 822 -62.05 -27.81 -33.13
N HIS A 823 -61.15 -27.56 -34.09
CA HIS A 823 -61.06 -26.30 -34.84
C HIS A 823 -61.72 -26.39 -36.23
N GLY A 824 -62.39 -27.50 -36.56
CA GLY A 824 -63.11 -27.67 -37.81
C GLY A 824 -62.22 -27.84 -39.05
N ILE A 825 -60.99 -28.29 -38.89
CA ILE A 825 -60.04 -28.49 -40.00
C ILE A 825 -60.11 -29.93 -40.49
N PRO A 826 -60.25 -30.17 -41.82
CA PRO A 826 -60.25 -31.52 -42.36
C PRO A 826 -58.90 -32.21 -42.11
N LEU A 827 -58.94 -33.50 -41.78
CA LEU A 827 -57.74 -34.25 -41.46
C LEU A 827 -56.85 -34.39 -42.71
N PRO A 828 -55.53 -34.12 -42.60
CA PRO A 828 -54.59 -34.40 -43.68
C PRO A 828 -54.62 -35.88 -44.08
N SER A 829 -54.49 -36.15 -45.38
CA SER A 829 -54.55 -37.51 -45.95
C SER A 829 -53.54 -38.46 -45.30
N TRP A 830 -52.29 -38.00 -45.10
CA TRP A 830 -51.24 -38.78 -44.44
C TRP A 830 -51.62 -39.22 -43.02
N LEU A 831 -52.22 -38.33 -42.22
CA LEU A 831 -52.59 -38.61 -40.83
C LEU A 831 -53.78 -39.58 -40.76
N SER A 832 -54.75 -39.41 -41.66
CA SER A 832 -55.89 -40.31 -41.79
C SER A 832 -55.47 -41.72 -42.19
N ILE A 833 -54.51 -41.87 -43.09
CA ILE A 833 -54.01 -43.18 -43.56
C ILE A 833 -53.28 -43.90 -42.43
N ILE A 834 -52.42 -43.19 -41.68
CA ILE A 834 -51.70 -43.77 -40.54
C ILE A 834 -52.70 -44.25 -39.47
N TYR A 835 -53.67 -43.42 -39.12
CA TYR A 835 -54.62 -43.75 -38.05
C TYR A 835 -55.64 -44.82 -38.47
N LYS A 836 -56.07 -44.85 -39.74
CA LYS A 836 -56.92 -45.91 -40.30
C LYS A 836 -56.26 -47.29 -40.19
N LYS A 837 -54.93 -47.36 -40.41
CA LYS A 837 -54.17 -48.61 -40.35
C LYS A 837 -54.05 -49.19 -38.94
N GLU A 838 -53.99 -48.35 -37.90
CA GLU A 838 -53.76 -48.83 -36.53
C GLU A 838 -55.03 -48.88 -35.67
N ASP A 839 -55.89 -47.85 -35.70
CA ASP A 839 -57.13 -47.81 -34.89
C ASP A 839 -58.27 -47.02 -35.58
N ALA A 840 -58.90 -47.66 -36.57
CA ALA A 840 -60.07 -47.11 -37.27
C ALA A 840 -61.31 -46.95 -36.36
N ALA A 841 -61.46 -47.80 -35.35
CA ALA A 841 -62.60 -47.76 -34.43
C ALA A 841 -62.58 -46.50 -33.55
N GLN A 842 -61.40 -46.08 -33.11
CA GLN A 842 -61.24 -44.84 -32.35
C GLN A 842 -61.36 -43.60 -33.25
N LEU A 843 -60.88 -43.63 -34.49
CA LEU A 843 -61.10 -42.54 -35.46
C LEU A 843 -62.59 -42.29 -35.70
N LEU A 844 -63.38 -43.36 -35.85
CA LEU A 844 -64.82 -43.26 -35.99
C LEU A 844 -65.49 -42.62 -34.76
N ARG A 845 -65.03 -42.97 -33.55
CA ARG A 845 -65.49 -42.31 -32.32
C ARG A 845 -65.13 -40.82 -32.28
N LEU A 846 -63.99 -40.42 -32.82
CA LEU A 846 -63.59 -39.02 -32.91
C LEU A 846 -64.46 -38.26 -33.91
N TYR A 847 -64.72 -38.80 -35.09
CA TYR A 847 -65.65 -38.16 -36.04
C TYR A 847 -67.06 -38.00 -35.46
N LEU A 848 -67.56 -39.02 -34.76
CA LEU A 848 -68.83 -38.94 -34.04
C LEU A 848 -68.84 -37.90 -32.91
N LYS A 849 -67.71 -37.69 -32.23
CA LYS A 849 -67.57 -36.68 -31.17
C LYS A 849 -67.71 -35.25 -31.69
N TYR A 850 -67.32 -35.00 -32.95
CA TYR A 850 -67.35 -33.67 -33.58
C TYR A 850 -68.49 -33.51 -34.61
N ASP A 851 -69.49 -34.40 -34.60
CA ASP A 851 -70.65 -34.39 -35.51
C ASP A 851 -70.30 -34.43 -37.03
N LEU A 852 -69.15 -35.00 -37.38
CA LEU A 852 -68.72 -35.22 -38.77
C LEU A 852 -69.36 -36.50 -39.33
N LEU A 853 -70.66 -36.43 -39.60
CA LEU A 853 -71.48 -37.58 -39.97
C LEU A 853 -71.15 -38.14 -41.37
N ALA A 854 -70.74 -37.29 -42.32
CA ALA A 854 -70.41 -37.71 -43.68
C ALA A 854 -69.09 -38.51 -43.70
N GLU A 855 -68.04 -37.98 -43.06
CA GLU A 855 -66.72 -38.61 -42.97
C GLU A 855 -66.77 -39.88 -42.11
N ALA A 856 -67.61 -39.90 -41.07
CA ALA A 856 -67.87 -41.10 -40.28
C ALA A 856 -68.59 -42.18 -41.11
N ALA A 857 -69.59 -41.82 -41.91
CA ALA A 857 -70.30 -42.74 -42.80
C ALA A 857 -69.36 -43.31 -43.87
N GLU A 858 -68.56 -42.47 -44.52
CA GLU A 858 -67.55 -42.91 -45.49
C GLU A 858 -66.52 -43.85 -44.86
N LEU A 859 -66.06 -43.56 -43.63
CA LEU A 859 -65.14 -44.46 -42.93
C LEU A 859 -65.79 -45.81 -42.59
N VAL A 860 -67.08 -45.86 -42.22
CA VAL A 860 -67.79 -47.15 -42.02
C VAL A 860 -67.88 -47.92 -43.34
N LEU A 861 -68.24 -47.25 -44.43
CA LEU A 861 -68.35 -47.89 -45.75
C LEU A 861 -67.01 -48.50 -46.18
N GLU A 862 -65.93 -47.71 -46.08
CA GLU A 862 -64.58 -48.18 -46.37
C GLU A 862 -64.14 -49.30 -45.42
N TYR A 863 -64.50 -49.23 -44.13
CA TYR A 863 -64.11 -50.25 -43.15
C TYR A 863 -64.86 -51.55 -43.37
N VAL A 864 -66.15 -51.50 -43.71
CA VAL A 864 -66.96 -52.67 -44.09
C VAL A 864 -66.42 -53.29 -45.38
N ASP A 865 -66.10 -52.49 -46.40
CA ASP A 865 -65.46 -52.96 -47.63
C ASP A 865 -64.08 -53.60 -47.35
N ALA A 866 -63.28 -53.02 -46.45
CA ALA A 866 -61.99 -53.56 -46.03
C ALA A 866 -62.12 -54.92 -45.33
N VAL A 867 -63.11 -55.07 -44.44
CA VAL A 867 -63.40 -56.34 -43.78
C VAL A 867 -63.92 -57.38 -44.79
N MET A 868 -64.66 -56.96 -45.82
CA MET A 868 -65.07 -57.80 -46.96
C MET A 868 -63.95 -58.09 -47.98
N GLY A 869 -62.74 -57.53 -47.79
CA GLY A 869 -61.55 -57.82 -48.59
C GLY A 869 -61.17 -56.77 -49.64
N LYS A 870 -61.90 -55.66 -49.76
CA LYS A 870 -61.56 -54.54 -50.66
C LYS A 870 -60.77 -53.48 -49.91
N GLY A 871 -59.48 -53.32 -50.20
CA GLY A 871 -58.65 -52.28 -49.56
C GLY A 871 -58.25 -52.58 -48.10
N HIS A 872 -58.20 -53.87 -47.72
CA HIS A 872 -57.86 -54.32 -46.36
C HIS A 872 -56.49 -53.81 -45.85
N GLU A 873 -55.55 -53.53 -46.76
CA GLU A 873 -54.22 -52.94 -46.45
C GLU A 873 -54.29 -51.53 -45.85
N ASN A 874 -55.36 -50.76 -46.16
CA ASN A 874 -55.54 -49.40 -45.65
C ASN A 874 -56.02 -49.36 -44.19
N PHE A 875 -56.53 -50.49 -43.68
CA PHE A 875 -57.05 -50.63 -42.31
C PHE A 875 -56.20 -51.55 -41.43
N GLY A 876 -55.00 -51.93 -41.89
CA GLY A 876 -54.10 -52.83 -41.14
C GLY A 876 -54.66 -54.23 -40.94
N ILE A 877 -55.66 -54.63 -41.73
CA ILE A 877 -56.29 -55.95 -41.61
C ILE A 877 -55.45 -56.97 -42.39
N GLU A 878 -54.71 -57.82 -41.65
CA GLU A 878 -53.87 -58.87 -42.25
C GLU A 878 -54.67 -59.96 -42.96
N ARG A 879 -55.87 -60.28 -42.46
CA ARG A 879 -56.73 -61.33 -43.01
C ARG A 879 -58.18 -60.83 -43.05
N PRO A 880 -58.74 -60.53 -44.24
CA PRO A 880 -60.15 -60.19 -44.36
C PRO A 880 -61.04 -61.39 -44.04
N LEU A 881 -62.37 -61.19 -44.03
CA LEU A 881 -63.35 -62.25 -43.84
C LEU A 881 -63.12 -63.41 -44.82
N SER A 882 -62.68 -64.54 -44.30
CA SER A 882 -62.52 -65.80 -45.02
C SER A 882 -62.88 -66.96 -44.10
N ALA A 883 -63.27 -68.10 -44.66
CA ALA A 883 -63.71 -69.28 -43.90
C ALA A 883 -62.58 -69.95 -43.08
N VAL A 884 -61.36 -69.42 -43.11
CA VAL A 884 -60.15 -69.98 -42.48
C VAL A 884 -59.46 -68.98 -41.54
N SER A 885 -59.85 -67.70 -41.57
CA SER A 885 -59.26 -66.64 -40.74
C SER A 885 -60.09 -66.31 -39.50
N PRO A 886 -59.47 -65.80 -38.42
CA PRO A 886 -60.21 -65.27 -37.27
C PRO A 886 -61.07 -64.07 -37.68
N LEU A 887 -62.26 -63.97 -37.09
CA LEU A 887 -63.23 -62.90 -37.37
C LEU A 887 -62.70 -61.54 -36.87
N VAL A 888 -62.57 -60.58 -37.78
CA VAL A 888 -62.36 -59.16 -37.45
C VAL A 888 -63.70 -58.55 -37.09
N TRP A 889 -63.84 -58.06 -35.86
CA TRP A 889 -65.09 -57.48 -35.37
C TRP A 889 -65.17 -56.00 -35.72
N LEU A 890 -66.29 -55.59 -36.33
CA LEU A 890 -66.62 -54.19 -36.49
C LEU A 890 -66.94 -53.54 -35.12
N PRO A 891 -66.70 -52.23 -34.95
CA PRO A 891 -67.07 -51.49 -33.76
C PRO A 891 -68.58 -51.19 -33.78
N TYR A 892 -69.39 -52.21 -33.46
CA TYR A 892 -70.85 -52.14 -33.51
C TYR A 892 -71.42 -50.97 -32.68
N THR A 893 -70.87 -50.71 -31.49
CA THR A 893 -71.39 -49.65 -30.62
C THR A 893 -71.29 -48.23 -31.21
N PRO A 894 -70.13 -47.80 -31.77
CA PRO A 894 -70.06 -46.58 -32.55
C PRO A 894 -70.89 -46.57 -33.84
N ILE A 895 -70.99 -47.70 -34.55
CA ILE A 895 -71.78 -47.79 -35.78
C ILE A 895 -73.28 -47.63 -35.46
N ASP A 896 -73.77 -48.26 -34.41
CA ASP A 896 -75.15 -48.09 -33.93
C ASP A 896 -75.43 -46.65 -33.51
N HIS A 897 -74.44 -45.99 -32.90
CA HIS A 897 -74.53 -44.57 -32.57
C HIS A 897 -74.61 -43.69 -33.81
N LEU A 898 -73.81 -43.96 -34.85
CA LEU A 898 -73.87 -43.28 -36.14
C LEU A 898 -75.25 -43.45 -36.81
N LEU A 899 -75.76 -44.68 -36.85
CA LEU A 899 -77.07 -44.97 -37.44
C LEU A 899 -78.19 -44.25 -36.69
N LYS A 900 -78.07 -44.15 -35.35
CA LYS A 900 -79.01 -43.39 -34.52
C LYS A 900 -78.93 -41.89 -34.79
N THR A 901 -77.73 -41.30 -34.80
CA THR A 901 -77.56 -39.86 -35.06
C THR A 901 -78.00 -39.46 -36.48
N LEU A 902 -77.75 -40.31 -37.49
CA LEU A 902 -78.26 -40.10 -38.85
C LEU A 902 -79.79 -40.18 -38.92
N ARG A 903 -80.40 -41.11 -38.17
CA ARG A 903 -81.87 -41.26 -38.09
C ARG A 903 -82.53 -40.06 -37.42
N ASP A 904 -81.92 -39.58 -36.32
CA ASP A 904 -82.39 -38.43 -35.56
C ASP A 904 -82.25 -37.12 -36.38
N ASN A 905 -81.22 -37.00 -37.23
CA ASN A 905 -80.96 -35.86 -38.12
C ASN A 905 -81.52 -36.03 -39.56
N SER A 906 -82.70 -36.64 -39.69
CA SER A 906 -83.34 -36.97 -40.98
C SER A 906 -83.91 -35.77 -41.78
N ASN A 907 -83.64 -34.54 -41.35
CA ASN A 907 -84.09 -33.32 -42.03
C ASN A 907 -83.25 -32.96 -43.28
N SER A 908 -82.00 -33.43 -43.36
CA SER A 908 -81.15 -33.25 -44.55
C SER A 908 -81.30 -34.43 -45.50
N GLN A 909 -81.53 -34.18 -46.79
CA GLN A 909 -81.61 -35.22 -47.82
C GLN A 909 -80.32 -36.08 -47.86
N LEU A 910 -79.16 -35.45 -47.68
CA LEU A 910 -77.87 -36.14 -47.64
C LEU A 910 -77.76 -37.18 -46.52
N ASN A 911 -78.35 -36.90 -45.34
CA ASN A 911 -78.31 -37.84 -44.22
C ASN A 911 -79.21 -39.06 -44.45
N LYS A 912 -80.30 -38.89 -45.20
CA LYS A 912 -81.18 -39.99 -45.60
C LYS A 912 -80.50 -40.90 -46.62
N ASP A 913 -79.88 -40.29 -47.63
CA ASP A 913 -79.16 -41.02 -48.66
C ASP A 913 -77.98 -41.81 -48.04
N LEU A 914 -77.23 -41.20 -47.11
CA LEU A 914 -76.17 -41.88 -46.37
C LEU A 914 -76.68 -43.01 -45.47
N LEU A 915 -77.84 -42.83 -44.82
CA LEU A 915 -78.45 -43.86 -43.98
C LEU A 915 -78.86 -45.07 -44.80
N GLU A 916 -79.50 -44.86 -45.96
CA GLU A 916 -79.92 -45.93 -46.88
C GLU A 916 -78.71 -46.71 -47.40
N ILE A 917 -77.67 -46.01 -47.86
CA ILE A 917 -76.42 -46.63 -48.34
C ILE A 917 -75.73 -47.44 -47.23
N LEU A 918 -75.68 -46.92 -46.00
CA LEU A 918 -75.07 -47.63 -44.87
C LEU A 918 -75.87 -48.86 -44.45
N THR A 919 -77.21 -48.78 -44.43
CA THR A 919 -78.05 -49.93 -44.08
C THR A 919 -77.92 -51.04 -45.12
N ASP A 920 -77.94 -50.68 -46.41
CA ASP A 920 -77.77 -51.65 -47.49
C ASP A 920 -76.41 -52.36 -47.41
N LYS A 921 -75.35 -51.60 -47.08
CA LYS A 921 -73.99 -52.13 -46.93
C LYS A 921 -73.79 -53.00 -45.71
N LEU A 922 -74.43 -52.66 -44.59
CA LEU A 922 -74.42 -53.51 -43.40
C LEU A 922 -75.22 -54.79 -43.62
N ASP A 923 -76.33 -54.74 -44.35
CA ASP A 923 -77.09 -55.93 -44.75
C ASP A 923 -76.28 -56.83 -45.69
N GLU A 924 -75.56 -56.25 -46.67
CA GLU A 924 -74.59 -56.99 -47.51
C GLU A 924 -73.53 -57.67 -46.63
N TYR A 925 -72.95 -56.95 -45.67
CA TYR A 925 -72.00 -57.52 -44.71
C TYR A 925 -72.59 -58.66 -43.88
N PHE A 926 -73.80 -58.50 -43.31
CA PHE A 926 -74.41 -59.54 -42.47
C PHE A 926 -74.78 -60.80 -43.26
N THR A 927 -75.19 -60.67 -44.53
CA THR A 927 -75.42 -61.83 -45.41
C THR A 927 -74.13 -62.59 -45.72
N VAL A 928 -73.04 -61.87 -46.03
CA VAL A 928 -71.71 -62.44 -46.26
C VAL A 928 -71.14 -63.06 -44.98
N LEU A 929 -71.31 -62.41 -43.83
CA LEU A 929 -70.91 -62.94 -42.53
C LEU A 929 -71.70 -64.21 -42.18
N GLY A 930 -73.01 -64.25 -42.40
CA GLY A 930 -73.83 -65.44 -42.20
C GLY A 930 -73.32 -66.64 -43.03
N SER A 931 -73.08 -66.44 -44.33
CA SER A 931 -72.57 -67.50 -45.21
C SER A 931 -71.16 -67.97 -44.83
N THR A 932 -70.24 -67.06 -44.55
CA THR A 932 -68.86 -67.39 -44.14
C THR A 932 -68.79 -68.07 -42.76
N THR A 933 -69.64 -67.68 -41.81
CA THR A 933 -69.73 -68.32 -40.48
C THR A 933 -70.25 -69.75 -40.60
N THR A 934 -71.24 -70.02 -41.46
CA THR A 934 -71.70 -71.39 -41.73
C THR A 934 -70.62 -72.25 -42.37
N HIS A 935 -69.83 -71.69 -43.29
CA HIS A 935 -68.68 -72.36 -43.89
C HIS A 935 -67.56 -72.63 -42.88
N PHE A 936 -67.23 -71.66 -42.02
CA PHE A 936 -66.24 -71.80 -40.94
C PHE A 936 -66.66 -72.91 -39.94
N LEU A 937 -67.92 -72.92 -39.51
CA LEU A 937 -68.46 -73.96 -38.62
C LEU A 937 -68.46 -75.35 -39.28
N SER A 938 -68.59 -75.44 -40.61
CA SER A 938 -68.51 -76.70 -41.35
C SER A 938 -67.07 -77.23 -41.48
N LEU A 939 -66.08 -76.34 -41.59
CA LEU A 939 -64.66 -76.69 -41.68
C LEU A 939 -64.06 -77.13 -40.33
N HIS A 940 -64.61 -76.65 -39.20
CA HIS A 940 -64.16 -77.01 -37.85
C HIS A 940 -64.98 -78.10 -37.14
N ARG A 941 -66.04 -78.63 -37.77
CA ARG A 941 -66.84 -79.76 -37.24
C ARG A 941 -66.37 -81.15 -37.67
N ASN A 942 -65.28 -81.26 -38.44
CA ASN A 942 -64.65 -82.52 -38.84
C ASN A 942 -63.29 -82.73 -38.17
#